data_AF-A0A5N6K8I4-F1
#
_entry.id   AF-A0A5N6K8I4-F1
#
_cell.length_a   1.000
_cell.length_b   1.000
_cell.length_c   1.000
_cell.angle_alpha   90.00
_cell.angle_beta   90.00
_cell.angle_gamma   90.00
#
_symmetry.space_group_name_H-M   'P 1'
#
loop_
_entity.id
_entity.type
_entity.pdbx_description
1 polymer ?
#
loop_
_entity_poly.entity_id
_entity_poly.type
_entity_poly.pdbx_seq_one_letter_code
_entity_poly.pdbx_strand_id
1 'polypeptide(L)'
;MAPQEPVYTPLDGGSYADRPRTPTRMYISNTMKDILIVLLALSTAISSISAFNKRYMPTQENFGYLSGLHIQNYTWWSGYSSTSHAIQQSVDQLWEEIVPAHGIVAVDHSWASEKELPQSISLPDDPSKGVYVIDAYHQLHCLKIVRKTFYELARGEKSTYPIGHSTHCFDNFRQYIQCTAGDTLLYSWGLNTTGDGQLRKCRDWSALSDWAGKHSACYRDGEPSSLLDHFGHCEVARADGLKVFQHNMAVLEIIASLVLVQIIYVALWRLFFSPISHIPGPRLAALTSWYEFYYDVIKPGQFVWHIRDLHEKYGPIVRVTPWEIHIKDVTFLDEIYAPASRNREKYSFQTRTLKVPLSIGGTIPNDLHRRRREALNPFFNKKSVSNFESVLKEKVDKLIEAIVAHETTQTPVNLLDVYFAFANDVVSFYSFGHDNNLLGNEEKASTQRNNISRLLMGVKVNQHFPWLFDLLDMIPFPIAKNIMPPGALDMVAFTDSIREEVNQVLSDTDNLLKGERRSIFYELRDNPSLPPAEKSALRLEHEATLLVMAGTESTAKSIAIAHFHLLNNPQCMAKLRAELDTVPESASWSQLEQLPYLSGCIAEGNRLSFGVTARVCRIAPDETLQYKQYAIPPGTPVSQTSLVVHTDENIFPDPWTFRPERWIGPDGLERKKYQMAFNKGARNCIGINLAHAEMFLALAAVARYDMTLFETDIRDVQFTHDFHVSYPGRLDSKGVQAKVHGKKM
;
A
#
# COMPACT_ATOMS: atom_id res chain seq x y z
N MET A 1 10.45 25.45 -67.35
CA MET A 1 10.08 25.68 -65.94
C MET A 1 10.27 24.37 -65.21
N ALA A 2 11.38 24.21 -64.50
CA ALA A 2 11.68 23.01 -63.74
C ALA A 2 10.91 23.06 -62.40
N PRO A 3 10.30 21.95 -61.95
CA PRO A 3 9.61 21.91 -60.67
C PRO A 3 10.64 21.84 -59.53
N GLN A 4 10.44 22.69 -58.53
CA GLN A 4 11.26 22.76 -57.32
C GLN A 4 11.16 21.46 -56.53
N GLU A 5 12.32 20.90 -56.18
CA GLU A 5 12.45 19.81 -55.22
C GLU A 5 11.93 20.25 -53.84
N PRO A 6 11.13 19.41 -53.13
CA PRO A 6 10.76 19.70 -51.76
C PRO A 6 11.98 19.49 -50.86
N VAL A 7 12.43 20.59 -50.27
CA VAL A 7 13.47 20.65 -49.24
C VAL A 7 13.05 19.77 -48.06
N TYR A 8 13.77 18.66 -47.88
CA TYR A 8 13.80 17.92 -46.63
C TYR A 8 14.35 18.85 -45.54
N THR A 9 13.52 19.33 -44.63
CA THR A 9 13.99 19.80 -43.32
C THR A 9 14.19 18.55 -42.47
N PRO A 10 15.45 18.14 -42.18
CA PRO A 10 15.69 17.21 -41.09
C PRO A 10 15.08 17.84 -39.85
N LEU A 11 14.31 17.07 -39.08
CA LEU A 11 14.01 17.45 -37.71
C LEU A 11 15.36 17.78 -37.06
N ASP A 12 15.47 18.99 -36.50
CA ASP A 12 16.63 19.41 -35.71
C ASP A 12 17.09 18.21 -34.88
N GLY A 13 18.40 17.92 -34.96
CA GLY A 13 19.08 16.87 -34.22
C GLY A 13 19.11 17.13 -32.70
N GLY A 14 18.00 17.58 -32.11
CA GLY A 14 17.71 17.44 -30.70
C GLY A 14 17.78 15.95 -30.40
N SER A 15 18.86 15.55 -29.75
CA SER A 15 19.11 14.17 -29.41
C SER A 15 17.87 13.57 -28.73
N TYR A 16 17.55 12.30 -29.02
CA TYR A 16 16.67 11.49 -28.14
C TYR A 16 17.19 11.43 -26.68
N ALA A 17 18.36 12.02 -26.40
CA ALA A 17 18.97 12.19 -25.09
C ALA A 17 18.67 13.55 -24.40
N ASP A 18 18.13 14.55 -25.10
CA ASP A 18 17.83 15.87 -24.53
C ASP A 18 16.40 15.93 -23.99
N ARG A 19 16.26 15.45 -22.75
CA ARG A 19 15.03 15.58 -21.97
C ARG A 19 14.77 17.07 -21.66
N PRO A 20 13.54 17.58 -21.78
CA PRO A 20 13.14 18.71 -20.96
C PRO A 20 13.17 18.26 -19.50
N ARG A 21 14.18 18.72 -18.75
CA ARG A 21 14.26 18.59 -17.27
C ARG A 21 13.28 19.55 -16.59
N THR A 22 12.08 19.73 -17.13
CA THR A 22 11.03 20.46 -16.43
C THR A 22 10.38 19.50 -15.44
N PRO A 23 10.47 19.74 -14.13
CA PRO A 23 9.67 19.01 -13.18
C PRO A 23 8.22 19.41 -13.44
N THR A 24 7.47 18.61 -14.19
CA THR A 24 6.03 18.67 -14.15
C THR A 24 5.67 18.29 -12.72
N ARG A 25 5.47 19.30 -11.86
CA ARG A 25 4.96 19.10 -10.51
C ARG A 25 3.59 18.48 -10.69
N MET A 26 3.51 17.16 -10.60
CA MET A 26 2.29 16.52 -10.15
C MET A 26 2.06 17.13 -8.76
N TYR A 27 1.03 17.97 -8.65
CA TYR A 27 0.59 18.53 -7.39
C TYR A 27 0.06 17.36 -6.56
N ILE A 28 0.99 16.60 -5.95
CA ILE A 28 0.73 15.95 -4.68
C ILE A 28 0.29 17.11 -3.81
N SER A 29 -1.01 17.20 -3.52
CA SER A 29 -1.56 18.25 -2.67
C SER A 29 -0.71 18.29 -1.39
N ASN A 30 -0.53 19.47 -0.79
CA ASN A 30 0.25 19.57 0.46
C ASN A 30 -0.29 18.56 1.49
N THR A 31 -1.61 18.34 1.49
CA THR A 31 -2.31 17.29 2.23
C THR A 31 -1.76 15.88 1.95
N MET A 32 -1.53 15.49 0.70
CA MET A 32 -0.99 14.17 0.36
C MET A 32 0.49 14.02 0.72
N LYS A 33 1.28 15.11 0.70
CA LYS A 33 2.67 15.10 1.22
C LYS A 33 2.70 14.92 2.73
N ASP A 34 1.84 15.65 3.43
CA ASP A 34 1.71 15.55 4.89
C ASP A 34 1.18 14.17 5.28
N ILE A 35 0.21 13.63 4.53
CA ILE A 35 -0.25 12.23 4.68
C ILE A 35 0.89 11.26 4.41
N LEU A 36 1.71 11.41 3.35
CA LEU A 36 2.84 10.53 3.08
C LEU A 36 3.93 10.58 4.16
N ILE A 37 4.21 11.76 4.71
CA ILE A 37 5.14 11.96 5.84
C ILE A 37 4.57 11.30 7.11
N VAL A 38 3.28 11.48 7.36
CA VAL A 38 2.55 10.85 8.47
C VAL A 38 2.47 9.33 8.30
N LEU A 39 2.29 8.81 7.08
CA LEU A 39 2.31 7.37 6.76
C LEU A 39 3.73 6.79 6.86
N LEU A 40 4.76 7.57 6.51
CA LEU A 40 6.17 7.23 6.75
C LEU A 40 6.42 7.04 8.25
N ALA A 41 6.00 8.00 9.07
CA ALA A 41 6.10 7.94 10.53
C ALA A 41 5.22 6.85 11.15
N LEU A 42 3.99 6.67 10.65
CA LEU A 42 3.04 5.63 11.08
C LEU A 42 3.49 4.23 10.68
N SER A 43 4.10 4.01 9.52
CA SER A 43 4.58 2.67 9.14
C SER A 43 5.70 2.20 10.09
N THR A 44 6.59 3.11 10.49
CA THR A 44 7.61 2.86 11.52
C THR A 44 7.01 2.72 12.92
N ALA A 45 5.91 3.44 13.21
CA ALA A 45 5.25 3.40 14.52
C ALA A 45 4.27 2.23 14.69
N ILE A 46 3.52 1.83 13.67
CA ILE A 46 2.50 0.75 13.69
C ILE A 46 3.17 -0.62 13.83
N SER A 47 4.33 -0.83 13.21
CA SER A 47 5.18 -2.01 13.50
C SER A 47 5.61 -2.09 14.97
N SER A 48 5.54 -0.97 15.70
CA SER A 48 5.91 -0.85 17.11
C SER A 48 4.68 -0.80 18.05
N ILE A 49 3.49 -0.47 17.55
CA ILE A 49 2.28 -0.17 18.37
C ILE A 49 1.21 -1.28 18.27
N SER A 50 1.27 -2.21 17.31
CA SER A 50 0.26 -3.29 17.20
C SER A 50 0.24 -4.30 18.36
N ALA A 51 1.01 -4.06 19.42
CA ALA A 51 1.02 -4.86 20.65
C ALA A 51 0.24 -4.25 21.82
N PHE A 52 -0.28 -3.01 21.73
CA PHE A 52 -0.85 -2.38 22.93
C PHE A 52 -2.12 -1.56 22.66
N ASN A 53 -3.16 -1.90 23.43
CA ASN A 53 -4.37 -1.15 23.74
C ASN A 53 -5.60 -1.28 22.84
N LYS A 54 -6.53 -2.13 23.32
CA LYS A 54 -7.96 -1.82 23.39
C LYS A 54 -8.38 -1.73 24.86
N ARG A 55 -8.90 -0.58 25.31
CA ARG A 55 -10.29 -0.42 25.83
C ARG A 55 -10.54 0.91 26.55
N TYR A 56 -11.74 1.42 26.30
CA TYR A 56 -12.44 2.56 26.89
C TYR A 56 -12.72 2.40 28.40
N MET A 57 -12.89 3.54 29.09
CA MET A 57 -13.51 3.65 30.42
C MET A 57 -14.52 4.82 30.44
N PRO A 58 -15.69 4.67 31.11
CA PRO A 58 -16.67 5.75 31.28
C PRO A 58 -16.36 6.61 32.51
N THR A 59 -16.77 7.88 32.45
CA THR A 59 -16.62 8.93 33.47
C THR A 59 -17.69 8.84 34.56
N GLN A 60 -17.27 8.93 35.83
CA GLN A 60 -18.11 9.43 36.92
C GLN A 60 -17.52 10.75 37.40
N GLU A 61 -18.37 11.78 37.49
CA GLU A 61 -18.05 13.08 38.07
C GLU A 61 -17.96 12.96 39.60
N ASN A 62 -16.91 13.54 40.19
CA ASN A 62 -16.96 14.20 41.50
C ASN A 62 -15.68 15.04 41.70
N PHE A 63 -15.89 16.32 42.10
CA PHE A 63 -14.90 17.39 42.31
C PHE A 63 -13.75 17.45 41.30
N GLY A 64 -13.94 18.23 40.23
CA GLY A 64 -13.02 18.38 39.09
C GLY A 64 -11.62 18.96 39.36
N TYR A 65 -11.11 18.91 40.60
CA TYR A 65 -9.79 19.42 40.98
C TYR A 65 -8.79 18.30 41.35
N LEU A 66 -9.26 17.08 41.64
CA LEU A 66 -8.41 15.90 41.89
C LEU A 66 -8.57 14.93 40.72
N SER A 67 -7.60 14.98 39.81
CA SER A 67 -7.60 14.37 38.48
C SER A 67 -8.05 12.90 38.39
N GLY A 68 -8.68 12.61 37.25
CA GLY A 68 -9.15 11.34 36.67
C GLY A 68 -8.67 10.00 37.25
N LEU A 69 -9.57 9.02 37.21
CA LEU A 69 -9.24 7.62 37.48
C LEU A 69 -8.20 7.13 36.46
N HIS A 70 -7.08 6.60 36.94
CA HIS A 70 -6.12 5.87 36.13
C HIS A 70 -6.17 4.38 36.50
N ILE A 71 -5.73 3.53 35.57
CA ILE A 71 -5.69 2.08 35.79
C ILE A 71 -4.28 1.72 36.26
N GLN A 72 -4.17 1.07 37.41
CA GLN A 72 -2.90 0.58 37.94
C GLN A 72 -3.01 -0.90 38.34
N ASN A 73 -1.90 -1.62 38.22
CA ASN A 73 -1.81 -2.98 38.71
C ASN A 73 -1.66 -3.00 40.24
N TYR A 74 -2.53 -3.71 40.95
CA TYR A 74 -2.46 -3.84 42.40
C TYR A 74 -1.64 -5.06 42.80
N THR A 75 -0.73 -4.90 43.77
CA THR A 75 0.11 -5.98 44.29
C THR A 75 0.10 -6.03 45.82
N TRP A 76 0.07 -7.23 46.41
CA TRP A 76 0.16 -7.44 47.87
C TRP A 76 1.54 -7.12 48.45
N TRP A 77 2.58 -7.24 47.62
CA TRP A 77 3.98 -7.06 48.01
C TRP A 77 4.49 -5.75 47.41
N SER A 78 4.68 -4.74 48.27
CA SER A 78 5.24 -3.44 47.90
C SER A 78 6.42 -3.10 48.82
N GLY A 79 7.10 -1.98 48.58
CA GLY A 79 8.14 -1.50 49.51
C GLY A 79 7.64 -1.28 50.94
N TYR A 80 6.31 -1.17 51.16
CA TYR A 80 5.69 -0.97 52.47
C TYR A 80 5.22 -2.27 53.14
N SER A 81 5.45 -3.45 52.55
CA SER A 81 5.12 -4.76 53.11
C SER A 81 6.28 -5.77 52.98
N SER A 82 6.46 -6.64 53.97
CA SER A 82 7.49 -7.70 53.96
C SER A 82 6.98 -8.98 54.60
N THR A 83 7.39 -10.12 54.07
CA THR A 83 7.23 -11.46 54.68
C THR A 83 8.47 -11.92 55.45
N SER A 84 9.57 -11.17 55.38
CA SER A 84 10.85 -11.50 56.00
C SER A 84 11.19 -10.51 57.12
N HIS A 85 11.54 -11.04 58.29
CA HIS A 85 12.06 -10.24 59.42
C HIS A 85 13.34 -9.48 59.04
N ALA A 86 14.14 -10.00 58.10
CA ALA A 86 15.43 -9.41 57.72
C ALA A 86 15.31 -8.02 57.05
N ILE A 87 14.14 -7.69 56.49
CA ILE A 87 13.89 -6.40 55.84
C ILE A 87 12.81 -5.58 56.56
N GLN A 88 12.32 -6.05 57.71
CA GLN A 88 11.27 -5.36 58.49
C GLN A 88 11.73 -3.96 58.93
N GLN A 89 13.02 -3.79 59.26
CA GLN A 89 13.57 -2.49 59.65
C GLN A 89 13.50 -1.46 58.52
N SER A 90 13.81 -1.86 57.27
CA SER A 90 13.65 -0.97 56.11
C SER A 90 12.20 -0.63 55.81
N VAL A 91 11.27 -1.57 56.05
CA VAL A 91 9.84 -1.31 55.91
C VAL A 91 9.36 -0.34 56.99
N ASP A 92 9.74 -0.57 58.25
CA ASP A 92 9.40 0.32 59.37
C ASP A 92 9.92 1.75 59.11
N GLN A 93 11.14 1.88 58.56
CA GLN A 93 11.68 3.17 58.17
C GLN A 93 10.83 3.87 57.08
N LEU A 94 10.41 3.15 56.04
CA LEU A 94 9.56 3.72 54.99
C LEU A 94 8.20 4.19 55.54
N TRP A 95 7.65 3.50 56.55
CA TRP A 95 6.43 3.93 57.23
C TRP A 95 6.63 5.16 58.12
N GLU A 96 7.79 5.29 58.76
CA GLU A 96 8.13 6.49 59.54
C GLU A 96 8.32 7.72 58.66
N GLU A 97 8.87 7.54 57.45
CA GLU A 97 9.04 8.59 56.43
C GLU A 97 7.71 9.18 55.93
N ILE A 98 6.56 8.51 56.10
CA ILE A 98 5.25 9.05 55.72
C ILE A 98 4.90 10.25 56.62
N VAL A 99 4.51 11.37 56.01
CA VAL A 99 4.15 12.62 56.69
C VAL A 99 2.66 12.93 56.48
N PRO A 100 1.74 12.42 57.33
CA PRO A 100 0.31 12.64 57.16
C PRO A 100 -0.12 14.12 57.30
N ALA A 101 0.64 14.90 58.06
CA ALA A 101 0.42 16.33 58.25
C ALA A 101 0.48 17.13 56.94
N HIS A 102 1.12 16.58 55.89
CA HIS A 102 1.13 17.17 54.54
C HIS A 102 -0.27 17.42 53.99
N GLY A 103 -1.28 16.65 54.43
CA GLY A 103 -2.66 16.83 54.03
C GLY A 103 -3.48 17.82 54.84
N ILE A 104 -2.89 18.53 55.79
CA ILE A 104 -3.57 19.61 56.51
C ILE A 104 -3.37 20.90 55.71
N VAL A 105 -4.49 21.41 55.19
CA VAL A 105 -4.51 22.49 54.21
C VAL A 105 -5.27 23.70 54.73
N ALA A 106 -4.90 24.88 54.25
CA ALA A 106 -5.57 26.14 54.53
C ALA A 106 -6.18 26.70 53.23
N VAL A 107 -7.49 26.88 53.23
CA VAL A 107 -8.26 27.41 52.09
C VAL A 107 -9.13 28.57 52.54
N ASP A 108 -9.44 29.50 51.64
CA ASP A 108 -10.25 30.68 51.97
C ASP A 108 -11.65 30.28 52.45
N HIS A 109 -12.17 30.93 53.49
CA HIS A 109 -13.52 30.66 54.02
C HIS A 109 -14.62 30.85 52.97
N SER A 110 -14.45 31.81 52.06
CA SER A 110 -15.36 32.06 50.94
C SER A 110 -15.39 30.89 49.95
N TRP A 111 -14.21 30.36 49.62
CA TRP A 111 -14.08 29.19 48.75
C TRP A 111 -14.68 27.95 49.41
N ALA A 112 -14.43 27.75 50.71
CA ALA A 112 -14.99 26.63 51.46
C ALA A 112 -16.53 26.69 51.49
N SER A 113 -17.11 27.88 51.69
CA SER A 113 -18.56 28.09 51.64
C SER A 113 -19.14 27.85 50.25
N GLU A 114 -18.46 28.23 49.16
CA GLU A 114 -18.89 27.95 47.79
C GLU A 114 -18.94 26.44 47.51
N LYS A 115 -18.06 25.67 48.16
CA LYS A 115 -18.01 24.20 48.08
C LYS A 115 -18.86 23.50 49.14
N GLU A 116 -19.73 24.24 49.84
CA GLU A 116 -20.62 23.73 50.87
C GLU A 116 -19.88 22.99 52.01
N LEU A 117 -18.62 23.35 52.26
CA LEU A 117 -17.84 22.76 53.35
C LEU A 117 -18.29 23.32 54.70
N PRO A 118 -18.31 22.49 55.77
CA PRO A 118 -18.55 22.97 57.12
C PRO A 118 -17.54 24.05 57.53
N GLN A 119 -17.97 24.99 58.37
CA GLN A 119 -17.07 26.00 58.93
C GLN A 119 -16.00 25.32 59.79
N SER A 120 -14.73 25.66 59.55
CA SER A 120 -13.60 25.14 60.30
C SER A 120 -12.88 26.23 61.10
N ILE A 121 -11.96 25.82 61.98
CA ILE A 121 -11.09 26.74 62.71
C ILE A 121 -10.28 27.59 61.72
N SER A 122 -10.04 28.85 62.08
CA SER A 122 -9.25 29.74 61.25
C SER A 122 -7.75 29.46 61.41
N LEU A 123 -6.98 29.63 60.35
CA LEU A 123 -5.52 29.52 60.41
C LEU A 123 -5.00 30.63 61.35
N PRO A 124 -4.14 30.32 62.34
CA PRO A 124 -3.70 31.30 63.34
C PRO A 124 -3.09 32.58 62.75
N ASP A 125 -2.30 32.44 61.69
CA ASP A 125 -1.60 33.55 61.04
C ASP A 125 -2.42 34.23 59.91
N ASP A 126 -3.52 33.61 59.46
CA ASP A 126 -4.40 34.13 58.42
C ASP A 126 -5.87 33.76 58.71
N PRO A 127 -6.59 34.60 59.48
CA PRO A 127 -7.97 34.32 59.87
C PRO A 127 -8.96 34.22 58.69
N SER A 128 -8.56 34.67 57.49
CA SER A 128 -9.41 34.58 56.28
C SER A 128 -9.50 33.15 55.73
N LYS A 129 -8.64 32.25 56.20
CA LYS A 129 -8.58 30.85 55.79
C LYS A 129 -9.05 29.90 56.87
N GLY A 130 -9.80 28.88 56.47
CA GLY A 130 -10.14 27.73 57.29
C GLY A 130 -9.13 26.60 57.14
N VAL A 131 -8.81 25.93 58.24
CA VAL A 131 -7.91 24.75 58.26
C VAL A 131 -8.73 23.48 58.06
N TYR A 132 -8.41 22.68 57.06
CA TYR A 132 -9.07 21.42 56.77
C TYR A 132 -8.06 20.29 56.66
N VAL A 133 -8.51 19.05 56.88
CA VAL A 133 -7.69 17.86 56.65
C VAL A 133 -8.22 17.16 55.41
N ILE A 134 -7.34 16.90 54.45
CA ILE A 134 -7.69 16.08 53.28
C ILE A 134 -7.90 14.64 53.77
N ASP A 135 -9.09 14.11 53.51
CA ASP A 135 -9.55 12.79 53.95
C ASP A 135 -8.55 11.65 53.65
N ALA A 136 -7.93 11.60 52.47
CA ALA A 136 -6.94 10.57 52.14
C ALA A 136 -5.68 10.62 53.02
N TYR A 137 -5.24 11.82 53.43
CA TYR A 137 -4.13 11.99 54.36
C TYR A 137 -4.54 11.70 55.81
N HIS A 138 -5.79 11.99 56.18
CA HIS A 138 -6.34 11.59 57.46
C HIS A 138 -6.39 10.05 57.60
N GLN A 139 -6.77 9.33 56.55
CA GLN A 139 -6.71 7.87 56.52
C GLN A 139 -5.28 7.36 56.70
N LEU A 140 -4.29 7.99 56.06
CA LEU A 140 -2.88 7.62 56.27
C LEU A 140 -2.41 7.89 57.70
N HIS A 141 -2.85 9.00 58.32
CA HIS A 141 -2.60 9.28 59.73
C HIS A 141 -3.15 8.15 60.61
N CYS A 142 -4.44 7.83 60.47
CA CYS A 142 -5.07 6.73 61.19
C CYS A 142 -4.36 5.38 60.94
N LEU A 143 -3.91 5.11 59.71
CA LEU A 143 -3.27 3.85 59.35
C LEU A 143 -1.89 3.74 60.00
N LYS A 144 -1.12 4.84 59.97
CA LYS A 144 0.18 4.95 60.63
C LYS A 144 0.04 4.71 62.13
N ILE A 145 -0.95 5.33 62.79
CA ILE A 145 -1.22 5.13 64.22
C ILE A 145 -1.62 3.69 64.51
N VAL A 146 -2.61 3.14 63.81
CA VAL A 146 -3.07 1.76 64.03
C VAL A 146 -1.91 0.77 63.85
N ARG A 147 -1.11 0.94 62.79
CA ARG A 147 0.07 0.11 62.54
C ARG A 147 1.07 0.22 63.69
N LYS A 148 1.42 1.45 64.09
CA LYS A 148 2.41 1.70 65.15
C LYS A 148 1.96 1.10 66.48
N THR A 149 0.73 1.41 66.92
CA THR A 149 0.14 0.83 68.13
C THR A 149 0.11 -0.70 68.07
N PHE A 150 -0.26 -1.30 66.92
CA PHE A 150 -0.29 -2.75 66.77
C PHE A 150 1.10 -3.38 66.97
N TYR A 151 2.13 -2.83 66.33
CA TYR A 151 3.50 -3.38 66.45
C TYR A 151 4.12 -3.13 67.83
N GLU A 152 3.86 -1.97 68.47
CA GLU A 152 4.29 -1.69 69.84
C GLU A 152 3.66 -2.71 70.81
N LEU A 153 2.34 -2.92 70.72
CA LEU A 153 1.66 -3.92 71.55
C LEU A 153 2.12 -5.36 71.26
N ALA A 154 2.35 -5.72 69.99
CA ALA A 154 2.87 -7.03 69.61
C ALA A 154 4.30 -7.30 70.13
N ARG A 155 5.09 -6.23 70.32
CA ARG A 155 6.44 -6.28 70.93
C ARG A 155 6.41 -6.19 72.46
N GLY A 156 5.24 -5.99 73.07
CA GLY A 156 5.08 -5.80 74.51
C GLY A 156 5.51 -4.41 75.00
N GLU A 157 5.62 -3.44 74.11
CA GLU A 157 5.99 -2.05 74.40
C GLU A 157 4.77 -1.24 74.86
N LYS A 158 5.01 -0.15 75.60
CA LYS A 158 3.95 0.81 75.93
C LYS A 158 3.59 1.58 74.66
N SER A 159 2.31 1.55 74.28
CA SER A 159 1.80 2.27 73.12
C SER A 159 2.14 3.75 73.18
N THR A 160 2.72 4.29 72.11
CA THR A 160 3.02 5.71 71.95
C THR A 160 1.72 6.52 71.97
N TYR A 161 0.68 6.04 71.27
CA TYR A 161 -0.64 6.67 71.26
C TYR A 161 -1.58 6.01 72.27
N PRO A 162 -2.53 6.74 72.88
CA PRO A 162 -3.56 6.13 73.71
C PRO A 162 -4.37 5.10 72.92
N ILE A 163 -4.68 3.95 73.51
CA ILE A 163 -5.48 2.89 72.85
C ILE A 163 -6.84 3.42 72.36
N GLY A 164 -7.44 4.36 73.10
CA GLY A 164 -8.68 5.04 72.68
C GLY A 164 -8.53 5.83 71.36
N HIS A 165 -7.33 6.27 71.03
CA HIS A 165 -7.06 6.89 69.74
C HIS A 165 -7.13 5.86 68.61
N SER A 166 -6.51 4.69 68.77
CA SER A 166 -6.63 3.59 67.80
C SER A 166 -8.08 3.11 67.60
N THR A 167 -8.92 3.14 68.64
CA THR A 167 -10.34 2.73 68.50
C THR A 167 -11.14 3.64 67.58
N HIS A 168 -10.91 4.96 67.61
CA HIS A 168 -11.62 5.83 66.67
C HIS A 168 -11.02 5.74 65.26
N CYS A 169 -9.72 5.47 65.12
CA CYS A 169 -9.11 5.20 63.82
C CYS A 169 -9.74 3.96 63.14
N PHE A 170 -10.00 2.90 63.91
CA PHE A 170 -10.73 1.72 63.40
C PHE A 170 -12.16 2.06 62.96
N ASP A 171 -12.91 2.86 63.73
CA ASP A 171 -14.26 3.26 63.34
C ASP A 171 -14.24 4.23 62.13
N ASN A 172 -13.25 5.12 62.04
CA ASN A 172 -13.05 5.97 60.86
C ASN A 172 -12.83 5.13 59.59
N PHE A 173 -11.96 4.12 59.63
CA PHE A 173 -11.79 3.20 58.49
C PHE A 173 -13.06 2.45 58.13
N ARG A 174 -13.83 1.98 59.14
CA ARG A 174 -15.12 1.32 58.92
C ARG A 174 -16.08 2.24 58.19
N GLN A 175 -16.25 3.47 58.67
CA GLN A 175 -17.14 4.47 58.06
C GLN A 175 -16.66 4.85 56.65
N TYR A 176 -15.35 5.05 56.46
CA TYR A 176 -14.79 5.37 55.15
C TYR A 176 -15.04 4.28 54.11
N ILE A 177 -14.80 3.01 54.47
CA ILE A 177 -15.08 1.86 53.60
C ILE A 177 -16.57 1.82 53.23
N GLN A 178 -17.47 2.13 54.18
CA GLN A 178 -18.92 2.20 53.89
C GLN A 178 -19.27 3.34 52.92
N CYS A 179 -18.62 4.50 53.05
CA CYS A 179 -18.86 5.66 52.19
C CYS A 179 -18.21 5.57 50.80
N THR A 180 -17.21 4.70 50.61
CA THR A 180 -16.42 4.59 49.36
C THR A 180 -16.42 3.20 48.73
N ALA A 181 -17.34 2.34 49.14
CA ALA A 181 -17.46 0.96 48.66
C ALA A 181 -17.51 0.88 47.12
N GLY A 182 -16.48 0.26 46.52
CA GLY A 182 -16.39 0.02 45.08
C GLY A 182 -17.03 -1.31 44.65
N ASP A 183 -17.40 -1.43 43.38
CA ASP A 183 -18.02 -2.60 42.75
C ASP A 183 -17.02 -3.54 42.03
N THR A 184 -15.70 -3.30 42.20
CA THR A 184 -14.66 -4.08 41.53
C THR A 184 -14.61 -5.50 42.09
N LEU A 185 -15.05 -6.47 41.30
CA LEU A 185 -14.91 -7.89 41.61
C LEU A 185 -13.45 -8.32 41.56
N LEU A 186 -12.96 -8.91 42.64
CA LEU A 186 -11.58 -9.38 42.77
C LEU A 186 -11.52 -10.91 42.61
N TYR A 187 -10.62 -11.40 41.75
CA TYR A 187 -10.42 -12.84 41.62
C TYR A 187 -9.61 -13.39 42.80
N SER A 188 -9.81 -14.66 43.17
CA SER A 188 -9.05 -15.36 44.22
C SER A 188 -8.48 -16.68 43.69
N TRP A 189 -7.22 -17.00 44.05
CA TRP A 189 -6.50 -18.23 43.64
C TRP A 189 -6.12 -19.15 44.82
N GLY A 190 -6.78 -19.02 45.97
CA GLY A 190 -6.58 -19.97 47.09
C GLY A 190 -5.33 -19.77 47.96
N LEU A 191 -4.68 -18.60 47.92
CA LEU A 191 -3.47 -18.27 48.71
C LEU A 191 -3.67 -17.08 49.67
N ASN A 192 -4.91 -16.81 50.10
CA ASN A 192 -5.30 -15.63 50.90
C ASN A 192 -4.99 -14.26 50.25
N THR A 193 -4.52 -14.20 49.01
CA THR A 193 -4.23 -12.97 48.26
C THR A 193 -5.30 -12.69 47.20
N THR A 194 -6.32 -11.92 47.57
CA THR A 194 -7.45 -11.59 46.68
C THR A 194 -7.10 -10.40 45.77
N GLY A 195 -7.28 -10.59 44.45
CA GLY A 195 -7.10 -9.56 43.42
C GLY A 195 -5.65 -9.08 43.25
N ASP A 196 -4.66 -9.94 43.52
CA ASP A 196 -3.22 -9.68 43.34
C ASP A 196 -2.82 -9.79 41.87
N GLY A 197 -2.19 -8.76 41.30
CA GLY A 197 -1.91 -8.65 39.88
C GLY A 197 -3.11 -8.21 39.03
N GLN A 198 -4.22 -7.82 39.67
CA GLN A 198 -5.41 -7.32 38.98
C GLN A 198 -5.33 -5.81 38.76
N LEU A 199 -5.75 -5.38 37.57
CA LEU A 199 -5.91 -3.96 37.25
C LEU A 199 -7.06 -3.34 38.08
N ARG A 200 -6.78 -2.21 38.74
CA ARG A 200 -7.74 -1.45 39.55
C ARG A 200 -7.79 0.01 39.10
N LYS A 201 -8.94 0.64 39.29
CA LYS A 201 -9.10 2.09 39.09
C LYS A 201 -8.59 2.80 40.35
N CYS A 202 -7.57 3.64 40.20
CA CYS A 202 -6.96 4.41 41.27
C CYS A 202 -7.02 5.91 40.96
N ARG A 203 -7.05 6.75 42.00
CA ARG A 203 -6.91 8.21 41.85
C ARG A 203 -5.44 8.58 41.81
N ASP A 204 -5.09 9.64 41.07
CA ASP A 204 -3.70 10.11 40.96
C ASP A 204 -3.20 10.70 42.29
N TRP A 205 -2.35 9.94 43.00
CA TRP A 205 -1.74 10.38 44.25
C TRP A 205 -0.82 11.59 44.07
N SER A 206 -0.10 11.66 42.94
CA SER A 206 0.86 12.74 42.71
C SER A 206 0.15 14.08 42.55
N ALA A 207 -0.98 14.09 41.84
CA ALA A 207 -1.81 15.28 41.68
C ALA A 207 -2.40 15.74 43.02
N LEU A 208 -2.84 14.80 43.87
CA LEU A 208 -3.34 15.09 45.21
C LEU A 208 -2.24 15.68 46.11
N SER A 209 -1.05 15.08 46.11
CA SER A 209 0.11 15.53 46.90
C SER A 209 0.61 16.91 46.47
N ASP A 210 0.62 17.18 45.16
CA ASP A 210 0.96 18.49 44.60
C ASP A 210 -0.06 19.57 45.01
N TRP A 211 -1.35 19.24 45.02
CA TRP A 211 -2.39 20.16 45.45
C TRP A 211 -2.30 20.46 46.95
N ALA A 212 -2.12 19.42 47.77
CA ALA A 212 -1.94 19.55 49.21
C ALA A 212 -0.75 20.43 49.56
N GLY A 213 0.40 20.20 48.91
CA GLY A 213 1.60 21.02 49.11
C GLY A 213 1.41 22.50 48.77
N LYS A 214 0.64 22.81 47.72
CA LYS A 214 0.32 24.21 47.34
C LYS A 214 -0.60 24.93 48.31
N HIS A 215 -1.42 24.19 49.05
CA HIS A 215 -2.42 24.71 49.99
C HIS A 215 -2.10 24.35 51.43
N SER A 216 -0.85 24.00 51.74
CA SER A 216 -0.47 23.54 53.08
C SER A 216 -0.81 24.57 54.16
N ALA A 217 -1.34 24.10 55.28
CA ALA A 217 -1.51 24.91 56.49
C ALA A 217 -0.20 25.05 57.30
N CYS A 218 0.92 24.52 56.80
CA CYS A 218 2.21 24.47 57.49
C CYS A 218 2.10 23.87 58.90
N TYR A 219 1.46 22.70 58.95
CA TYR A 219 1.19 21.96 60.19
C TYR A 219 2.18 20.80 60.36
N ARG A 220 2.62 20.56 61.60
CA ARG A 220 3.44 19.39 61.98
C ARG A 220 2.79 18.54 63.07
N ASP A 221 2.89 17.22 62.95
CA ASP A 221 2.36 16.25 63.92
C ASP A 221 3.31 16.07 65.14
N GLY A 222 2.79 15.87 66.36
CA GLY A 222 3.59 15.73 67.61
C GLY A 222 2.77 15.60 68.92
N GLU A 223 3.42 15.25 70.05
CA GLU A 223 2.81 15.21 71.41
C GLU A 223 3.50 16.19 72.40
N PRO A 224 2.83 16.66 73.47
CA PRO A 224 1.67 17.54 73.49
C PRO A 224 2.10 18.98 73.86
N SER A 225 2.08 19.88 72.88
CA SER A 225 2.09 21.33 73.06
C SER A 225 0.72 21.91 72.63
N SER A 226 0.48 23.21 72.81
CA SER A 226 -0.82 23.79 72.45
C SER A 226 -1.10 23.62 70.95
N LEU A 227 -2.37 23.60 70.53
CA LEU A 227 -2.76 23.46 69.11
C LEU A 227 -2.03 24.46 68.20
N LEU A 228 -1.71 25.65 68.71
CA LEU A 228 -0.99 26.70 67.98
C LEU A 228 0.47 26.32 67.69
N ASP A 229 1.11 25.56 68.56
CA ASP A 229 2.52 25.17 68.44
C ASP A 229 2.77 24.19 67.27
N HIS A 230 1.71 23.67 66.66
CA HIS A 230 1.79 22.80 65.50
C HIS A 230 1.88 23.57 64.17
N PHE A 231 1.55 24.86 64.14
CA PHE A 231 1.54 25.69 62.93
C PHE A 231 2.88 26.42 62.72
N GLY A 232 3.19 26.78 61.47
CA GLY A 232 4.44 27.48 61.09
C GLY A 232 5.56 26.55 60.58
N HIS A 233 5.28 25.25 60.41
CA HIS A 233 6.20 24.24 59.91
C HIS A 233 5.77 23.74 58.53
N CYS A 234 6.25 24.38 57.46
CA CYS A 234 5.91 23.97 56.09
C CYS A 234 6.88 22.90 55.57
N GLU A 235 6.34 21.80 55.06
CA GLU A 235 7.09 20.83 54.25
C GLU A 235 7.17 21.29 52.79
N VAL A 236 8.18 20.84 52.05
CA VAL A 236 8.33 21.17 50.61
C VAL A 236 7.31 20.37 49.79
N ALA A 237 6.86 20.90 48.65
CA ALA A 237 5.97 20.15 47.74
C ALA A 237 6.56 18.77 47.38
N ARG A 238 5.73 17.71 47.47
CA ARG A 238 6.08 16.28 47.32
C ARG A 238 6.97 15.66 48.40
N ALA A 239 7.04 16.24 49.60
CA ALA A 239 7.74 15.67 50.74
C ALA A 239 6.86 14.78 51.65
N ASP A 240 5.73 14.27 51.16
CA ASP A 240 4.79 13.47 51.97
C ASP A 240 5.27 12.05 52.33
N GLY A 241 6.44 11.65 51.82
CA GLY A 241 7.09 10.37 52.11
C GLY A 241 6.51 9.17 51.35
N LEU A 242 5.53 9.38 50.45
CA LEU A 242 4.89 8.31 49.69
C LEU A 242 5.57 8.12 48.33
N LYS A 243 6.25 6.99 48.17
CA LYS A 243 6.89 6.63 46.90
C LYS A 243 5.82 6.14 45.92
N VAL A 244 5.38 7.01 45.01
CA VAL A 244 4.50 6.66 43.89
C VAL A 244 5.27 5.75 42.92
N PHE A 245 4.63 4.69 42.41
CA PHE A 245 5.22 3.78 41.43
C PHE A 245 5.69 4.56 40.19
N GLN A 246 7.00 4.81 40.09
CA GLN A 246 7.60 5.43 38.92
C GLN A 246 7.45 4.48 37.72
N HIS A 247 6.88 4.97 36.62
CA HIS A 247 6.92 4.25 35.35
C HIS A 247 8.38 4.24 34.86
N ASN A 248 8.96 3.06 34.66
CA ASN A 248 10.37 2.87 34.32
C ASN A 248 10.74 3.50 32.97
N MET A 249 11.30 4.72 32.97
CA MET A 249 11.94 5.36 31.81
C MET A 249 13.02 4.48 31.16
N ALA A 250 13.69 3.64 31.96
CA ALA A 250 14.69 2.68 31.49
C ALA A 250 14.15 1.70 30.42
N VAL A 251 12.87 1.36 30.44
CA VAL A 251 12.29 0.42 29.44
C VAL A 251 12.26 1.06 28.05
N LEU A 252 11.94 2.35 27.95
CA LEU A 252 11.89 3.07 26.67
C LEU A 252 13.30 3.25 26.08
N GLU A 253 14.30 3.52 26.92
CA GLU A 253 15.71 3.63 26.50
C GLU A 253 16.29 2.30 26.01
N ILE A 254 15.94 1.19 26.68
CA ILE A 254 16.31 -0.16 26.24
C ILE A 254 15.67 -0.48 24.89
N ILE A 255 14.38 -0.19 24.71
CA ILE A 255 13.68 -0.42 23.44
C ILE A 255 14.33 0.41 22.32
N ALA A 256 14.58 1.70 22.55
CA ALA A 256 15.21 2.56 21.55
C ALA A 256 16.62 2.06 21.17
N SER A 257 17.40 1.61 22.15
CA SER A 257 18.73 1.04 21.93
C SER A 257 18.68 -0.26 21.12
N LEU A 258 17.75 -1.17 21.44
CA LEU A 258 17.54 -2.41 20.69
C LEU A 258 17.13 -2.14 19.24
N VAL A 259 16.25 -1.16 19.01
CA VAL A 259 15.85 -0.75 17.65
C VAL A 259 17.05 -0.20 16.88
N LEU A 260 17.87 0.65 17.49
CA LEU A 260 19.07 1.18 16.84
C LEU A 260 20.08 0.09 16.48
N VAL A 261 20.35 -0.84 17.40
CA VAL A 261 21.23 -2.00 17.14
C VAL A 261 20.68 -2.85 16.00
N GLN A 262 19.37 -3.11 15.97
CA GLN A 262 18.74 -3.85 14.89
C GLN A 262 18.88 -3.15 13.54
N ILE A 263 18.70 -1.82 13.48
CA ILE A 263 18.88 -1.03 12.26
C ILE A 263 20.32 -1.12 11.75
N ILE A 264 21.30 -0.96 12.65
CA ILE A 264 22.73 -1.04 12.31
C ILE A 264 23.08 -2.46 11.83
N TYR A 265 22.62 -3.49 12.54
CA TYR A 265 22.83 -4.89 12.15
C TYR A 265 22.29 -5.17 10.74
N VAL A 266 21.03 -4.78 10.46
CA VAL A 266 20.42 -4.96 9.14
C VAL A 266 21.17 -4.17 8.05
N ALA A 267 21.62 -2.95 8.36
CA ALA A 267 22.39 -2.13 7.43
C ALA A 267 23.73 -2.78 7.06
N LEU A 268 24.50 -3.21 8.06
CA LEU A 268 25.78 -3.91 7.87
C LEU A 268 25.58 -5.22 7.12
N TRP A 269 24.57 -6.00 7.50
CA TRP A 269 24.24 -7.25 6.82
C TRP A 269 23.90 -7.01 5.35
N ARG A 270 23.03 -6.05 5.02
CA ARG A 270 22.63 -5.77 3.63
C ARG A 270 23.78 -5.28 2.75
N LEU A 271 24.71 -4.50 3.33
CA LEU A 271 25.81 -3.90 2.59
C LEU A 271 26.98 -4.87 2.37
N PHE A 272 27.32 -5.69 3.38
CA PHE A 272 28.57 -6.46 3.37
C PHE A 272 28.39 -7.98 3.44
N PHE A 273 27.28 -8.47 4.00
CA PHE A 273 27.11 -9.91 4.28
C PHE A 273 25.93 -10.54 3.53
N SER A 274 25.12 -9.75 2.82
CA SER A 274 24.03 -10.29 2.04
C SER A 274 24.57 -11.17 0.91
N PRO A 275 23.84 -12.22 0.49
CA PRO A 275 24.31 -13.14 -0.54
C PRO A 275 24.67 -12.45 -1.87
N ILE A 276 24.08 -11.27 -2.12
CA ILE A 276 24.27 -10.47 -3.33
C ILE A 276 25.12 -9.20 -3.08
N SER A 277 25.82 -9.11 -1.96
CA SER A 277 26.70 -7.97 -1.61
C SER A 277 27.87 -7.78 -2.58
N HIS A 278 28.31 -8.87 -3.21
CA HIS A 278 29.38 -8.88 -4.21
C HIS A 278 28.95 -8.35 -5.59
N ILE A 279 27.66 -8.11 -5.81
CA ILE A 279 27.12 -7.60 -7.07
C ILE A 279 27.19 -6.08 -7.08
N PRO A 280 27.72 -5.45 -8.15
CA PRO A 280 27.93 -4.01 -8.20
C PRO A 280 26.60 -3.24 -8.20
N GLY A 281 26.60 -2.04 -7.63
CA GLY A 281 25.44 -1.14 -7.61
C GLY A 281 25.57 -0.02 -6.58
N PRO A 282 24.62 0.92 -6.54
CA PRO A 282 24.62 1.99 -5.55
C PRO A 282 24.49 1.44 -4.12
N ARG A 283 25.33 1.90 -3.19
CA ARG A 283 25.24 1.50 -1.77
C ARG A 283 23.88 1.82 -1.15
N LEU A 284 23.26 2.95 -1.54
CA LEU A 284 21.93 3.31 -1.05
C LEU A 284 20.83 2.34 -1.54
N ALA A 285 20.94 1.87 -2.79
CA ALA A 285 20.07 0.85 -3.34
C ALA A 285 20.24 -0.49 -2.61
N ALA A 286 21.48 -0.87 -2.29
CA ALA A 286 21.78 -2.06 -1.48
C ALA A 286 21.25 -1.96 -0.04
N LEU A 287 21.18 -0.76 0.53
CA LEU A 287 20.76 -0.51 1.91
C LEU A 287 19.23 -0.55 2.08
N THR A 288 18.49 0.10 1.19
CA THR A 288 17.05 0.33 1.37
C THR A 288 16.24 0.39 0.08
N SER A 289 14.99 -0.10 0.14
CA SER A 289 14.00 0.04 -0.93
C SER A 289 13.45 1.47 -1.08
N TRP A 290 13.76 2.38 -0.14
CA TRP A 290 13.48 3.81 -0.29
C TRP A 290 14.17 4.43 -1.50
N TYR A 291 15.26 3.80 -1.97
CA TYR A 291 15.92 4.18 -3.21
C TYR A 291 14.99 4.03 -4.42
N GLU A 292 14.33 2.88 -4.56
CA GLU A 292 13.31 2.64 -5.59
C GLU A 292 12.10 3.57 -5.39
N PHE A 293 11.60 3.70 -4.15
CA PHE A 293 10.45 4.56 -3.85
C PHE A 293 10.65 6.00 -4.33
N TYR A 294 11.85 6.55 -4.14
CA TYR A 294 12.17 7.90 -4.62
C TYR A 294 11.98 8.03 -6.13
N TYR A 295 12.40 7.03 -6.91
CA TYR A 295 12.27 7.07 -8.37
C TYR A 295 10.94 6.54 -8.91
N ASP A 296 10.14 5.84 -8.12
CA ASP A 296 8.83 5.37 -8.56
C ASP A 296 7.72 6.34 -8.15
N VAL A 297 7.83 6.96 -6.97
CA VAL A 297 6.77 7.82 -6.38
C VAL A 297 7.16 9.29 -6.35
N ILE A 298 8.36 9.64 -5.86
CA ILE A 298 8.78 11.06 -5.75
C ILE A 298 9.17 11.64 -7.11
N LYS A 299 9.76 10.83 -7.99
CA LYS A 299 9.96 11.11 -9.41
C LYS A 299 9.08 10.15 -10.23
N PRO A 300 7.79 10.45 -10.45
CA PRO A 300 6.81 9.46 -10.89
C PRO A 300 7.28 8.57 -12.06
N GLY A 301 7.38 7.26 -11.81
CA GLY A 301 7.71 6.25 -12.82
C GLY A 301 9.09 6.38 -13.48
N GLN A 302 10.08 6.98 -12.83
CA GLN A 302 11.42 7.22 -13.39
C GLN A 302 12.45 6.11 -13.11
N PHE A 303 12.13 5.12 -12.28
CA PHE A 303 13.14 4.15 -11.85
C PHE A 303 13.67 3.27 -12.99
N VAL A 304 12.84 2.96 -13.99
CA VAL A 304 13.25 2.21 -15.19
C VAL A 304 14.39 2.90 -15.96
N TRP A 305 14.32 4.23 -16.10
CA TRP A 305 15.36 5.04 -16.74
C TRP A 305 16.60 5.14 -15.88
N HIS A 306 16.39 5.29 -14.56
CA HIS A 306 17.50 5.31 -13.62
C HIS A 306 18.28 4.00 -13.65
N ILE A 307 17.61 2.85 -13.78
CA ILE A 307 18.27 1.54 -13.95
C ILE A 307 19.10 1.46 -15.22
N ARG A 308 18.62 2.02 -16.34
CA ARG A 308 19.41 2.14 -17.57
C ARG A 308 20.71 2.93 -17.30
N ASP A 309 20.59 4.08 -16.64
CA ASP A 309 21.74 4.91 -16.29
C ASP A 309 22.69 4.19 -15.29
N LEU A 310 22.16 3.33 -14.41
CA LEU A 310 22.98 2.46 -13.55
C LEU A 310 23.76 1.41 -14.34
N HIS A 311 23.20 0.85 -15.40
CA HIS A 311 23.93 -0.09 -16.26
C HIS A 311 25.08 0.55 -17.01
N GLU A 312 24.95 1.82 -17.41
CA GLU A 312 26.06 2.59 -17.99
C GLU A 312 27.22 2.75 -16.99
N LYS A 313 26.90 2.88 -15.69
CA LYS A 313 27.90 3.10 -14.63
C LYS A 313 28.53 1.82 -14.07
N TYR A 314 27.73 0.78 -13.83
CA TYR A 314 28.14 -0.40 -13.08
C TYR A 314 28.34 -1.65 -13.95
N GLY A 315 27.93 -1.61 -15.22
CA GLY A 315 28.05 -2.71 -16.17
C GLY A 315 26.76 -3.53 -16.31
N PRO A 316 26.84 -4.76 -16.88
CA PRO A 316 25.67 -5.47 -17.37
C PRO A 316 24.81 -6.14 -16.29
N ILE A 317 25.27 -6.22 -15.05
CA ILE A 317 24.55 -6.73 -13.88
C ILE A 317 24.62 -5.69 -12.77
N VAL A 318 23.48 -5.35 -12.17
CA VAL A 318 23.42 -4.30 -11.14
C VAL A 318 22.45 -4.70 -10.02
N ARG A 319 22.88 -4.52 -8.77
CA ARG A 319 21.99 -4.58 -7.60
C ARG A 319 21.21 -3.27 -7.48
N VAL A 320 19.89 -3.35 -7.70
CA VAL A 320 19.00 -2.17 -7.80
C VAL A 320 18.15 -1.96 -6.55
N THR A 321 18.02 -2.96 -5.69
CA THR A 321 17.40 -2.85 -4.36
C THR A 321 18.19 -3.73 -3.35
N PRO A 322 17.81 -3.78 -2.07
CA PRO A 322 18.49 -4.67 -1.13
C PRO A 322 18.41 -6.15 -1.50
N TRP A 323 17.44 -6.52 -2.35
CA TRP A 323 17.12 -7.91 -2.68
C TRP A 323 17.20 -8.21 -4.18
N GLU A 324 16.95 -7.21 -5.02
CA GLU A 324 16.77 -7.37 -6.47
C GLU A 324 18.04 -7.03 -7.27
N ILE A 325 18.28 -7.84 -8.30
CA ILE A 325 19.29 -7.61 -9.33
C ILE A 325 18.59 -7.36 -10.67
N HIS A 326 19.10 -6.40 -11.44
CA HIS A 326 18.72 -6.19 -12.82
C HIS A 326 19.89 -6.51 -13.75
N ILE A 327 19.63 -7.19 -14.86
CA ILE A 327 20.63 -7.59 -15.86
C ILE A 327 20.28 -6.91 -17.19
N LYS A 328 21.22 -6.26 -17.87
CA LYS A 328 20.99 -5.66 -19.20
C LYS A 328 21.21 -6.65 -20.34
N ASP A 329 22.04 -7.67 -20.11
CA ASP A 329 22.49 -8.61 -21.13
C ASP A 329 21.36 -9.49 -21.68
N VAL A 330 20.95 -9.24 -22.93
CA VAL A 330 19.81 -9.92 -23.55
C VAL A 330 20.02 -11.42 -23.75
N THR A 331 21.27 -11.90 -23.77
CA THR A 331 21.53 -13.34 -23.91
C THR A 331 21.11 -14.12 -22.66
N PHE A 332 20.85 -13.43 -21.56
CA PHE A 332 20.39 -14.00 -20.30
C PHE A 332 18.85 -14.01 -20.16
N LEU A 333 18.11 -13.58 -21.19
CA LEU A 333 16.65 -13.54 -21.19
C LEU A 333 16.03 -14.90 -20.90
N ASP A 334 16.53 -15.97 -21.54
CA ASP A 334 15.95 -17.30 -21.44
C ASP A 334 16.33 -18.00 -20.11
N GLU A 335 17.32 -17.47 -19.38
CA GLU A 335 17.66 -17.89 -18.01
C GLU A 335 16.71 -17.29 -16.97
N ILE A 336 16.36 -16.01 -17.12
CA ILE A 336 15.39 -15.31 -16.26
C ILE A 336 13.97 -15.78 -16.59
N TYR A 337 13.60 -15.73 -17.87
CA TYR A 337 12.29 -16.06 -18.41
C TYR A 337 12.28 -17.47 -19.00
N ALA A 338 12.58 -18.43 -18.14
CA ALA A 338 12.77 -19.82 -18.53
C ALA A 338 11.48 -20.55 -18.98
N PRO A 339 11.61 -21.65 -19.75
CA PRO A 339 10.49 -22.53 -20.10
C PRO A 339 9.88 -23.21 -18.87
N ALA A 340 8.68 -23.80 -19.04
CA ALA A 340 7.89 -24.36 -17.94
C ALA A 340 8.54 -25.53 -17.18
N SER A 341 9.57 -26.14 -17.76
CA SER A 341 10.38 -27.18 -17.11
C SER A 341 11.27 -26.65 -15.99
N ARG A 342 11.55 -25.35 -15.94
CA ARG A 342 12.37 -24.70 -14.90
C ARG A 342 11.49 -23.88 -13.98
N ASN A 343 11.75 -23.99 -12.68
CA ASN A 343 10.95 -23.30 -11.68
C ASN A 343 11.29 -21.80 -11.66
N ARG A 344 10.31 -20.97 -12.00
CA ARG A 344 10.42 -19.51 -11.96
C ARG A 344 9.19 -18.92 -11.27
N GLU A 345 9.41 -18.35 -10.10
CA GLU A 345 8.38 -17.69 -9.30
C GLU A 345 8.35 -16.19 -9.51
N LYS A 346 7.20 -15.55 -9.22
CA LYS A 346 7.12 -14.08 -9.23
C LYS A 346 7.66 -13.51 -7.92
N TYR A 347 8.27 -12.34 -8.00
CA TYR A 347 8.67 -11.63 -6.79
C TYR A 347 7.44 -11.00 -6.11
N SER A 348 7.18 -11.37 -4.85
CA SER A 348 5.99 -10.94 -4.10
C SER A 348 5.82 -9.43 -3.96
N PHE A 349 6.91 -8.67 -4.05
CA PHE A 349 6.86 -7.22 -4.04
C PHE A 349 6.17 -6.66 -5.30
N GLN A 350 6.37 -7.29 -6.46
CA GLN A 350 5.81 -6.83 -7.75
C GLN A 350 4.37 -7.25 -7.97
N THR A 351 3.89 -8.29 -7.27
CA THR A 351 2.49 -8.74 -7.36
C THR A 351 1.52 -7.82 -6.61
N ARG A 352 2.03 -6.80 -5.89
CA ARG A 352 1.24 -5.87 -5.07
C ARG A 352 0.57 -4.76 -5.87
N THR A 353 0.84 -4.61 -7.16
CA THR A 353 0.39 -3.45 -7.95
C THR A 353 -1.11 -3.42 -8.23
N LEU A 354 -1.69 -4.55 -8.68
CA LEU A 354 -3.05 -4.61 -9.27
C LEU A 354 -4.13 -5.23 -8.36
N LYS A 355 -3.85 -5.51 -7.08
CA LYS A 355 -4.81 -6.07 -6.09
C LYS A 355 -5.61 -7.33 -6.52
N VAL A 356 -5.12 -8.10 -7.48
CA VAL A 356 -5.73 -9.36 -7.95
C VAL A 356 -4.88 -10.60 -7.63
N PRO A 357 -4.52 -10.87 -6.35
CA PRO A 357 -3.55 -11.91 -5.98
C PRO A 357 -3.99 -13.33 -6.35
N LEU A 358 -5.30 -13.56 -6.53
CA LEU A 358 -5.81 -14.89 -6.89
C LEU A 358 -5.84 -15.12 -8.41
N SER A 359 -5.67 -14.09 -9.24
CA SER A 359 -5.60 -14.23 -10.71
C SER A 359 -4.36 -15.01 -11.16
N ILE A 360 -4.34 -15.51 -12.40
CA ILE A 360 -3.12 -16.08 -12.99
C ILE A 360 -1.94 -15.08 -12.97
N GLY A 361 -2.22 -13.79 -13.17
CA GLY A 361 -1.25 -12.70 -13.10
C GLY A 361 -0.72 -12.44 -11.69
N GLY A 362 -1.52 -12.65 -10.65
CA GLY A 362 -1.11 -12.51 -9.25
C GLY A 362 -0.42 -13.76 -8.66
N THR A 363 -0.53 -14.90 -9.33
CA THR A 363 -0.11 -16.20 -8.79
C THR A 363 1.42 -16.31 -8.68
N ILE A 364 1.94 -16.41 -7.46
CA ILE A 364 3.38 -16.55 -7.20
C ILE A 364 3.90 -17.98 -7.45
N PRO A 365 3.34 -19.04 -6.82
CA PRO A 365 3.91 -20.38 -6.94
C PRO A 365 3.82 -20.92 -8.37
N ASN A 366 4.89 -21.54 -8.85
CA ASN A 366 4.97 -22.00 -10.25
C ASN A 366 3.94 -23.07 -10.59
N ASP A 367 3.76 -24.08 -9.73
CA ASP A 367 2.80 -25.16 -9.96
C ASP A 367 1.34 -24.71 -9.95
N LEU A 368 1.00 -23.75 -9.09
CA LEU A 368 -0.34 -23.17 -9.07
C LEU A 368 -0.60 -22.35 -10.33
N HIS A 369 0.38 -21.54 -10.75
CA HIS A 369 0.29 -20.78 -12.00
C HIS A 369 0.13 -21.72 -13.21
N ARG A 370 0.90 -22.81 -13.28
CA ARG A 370 0.81 -23.80 -14.36
C ARG A 370 -0.60 -24.38 -14.47
N ARG A 371 -1.18 -24.86 -13.37
CA ARG A 371 -2.56 -25.42 -13.35
C ARG A 371 -3.61 -24.40 -13.80
N ARG A 372 -3.51 -23.15 -13.32
CA ARG A 372 -4.40 -22.05 -13.74
C ARG A 372 -4.24 -21.75 -15.23
N ARG A 373 -3.01 -21.75 -15.74
CA ARG A 373 -2.71 -21.53 -17.15
C ARG A 373 -3.26 -22.64 -18.04
N GLU A 374 -3.09 -23.90 -17.63
CA GLU A 374 -3.58 -25.07 -18.36
C GLU A 374 -5.10 -25.02 -18.58
N ALA A 375 -5.86 -24.54 -17.58
CA ALA A 375 -7.30 -24.34 -17.72
C ALA A 375 -7.69 -23.22 -18.70
N LEU A 376 -6.83 -22.21 -18.90
CA LEU A 376 -7.08 -21.08 -19.79
C LEU A 376 -6.53 -21.26 -21.22
N ASN A 377 -5.48 -22.07 -21.40
CA ASN A 377 -4.83 -22.31 -22.70
C ASN A 377 -5.80 -22.73 -23.83
N PRO A 378 -6.85 -23.54 -23.60
CA PRO A 378 -7.81 -23.89 -24.65
C PRO A 378 -8.54 -22.69 -25.26
N PHE A 379 -8.65 -21.57 -24.56
CA PHE A 379 -9.29 -20.35 -25.10
C PHE A 379 -8.28 -19.55 -25.92
N PHE A 380 -7.08 -19.33 -25.41
CA PHE A 380 -6.12 -18.43 -26.06
C PHE A 380 -5.20 -19.07 -27.11
N ASN A 381 -5.43 -20.33 -27.49
CA ASN A 381 -4.71 -20.93 -28.62
C ASN A 381 -5.22 -20.37 -29.96
N LYS A 382 -4.39 -20.47 -31.00
CA LYS A 382 -4.68 -19.89 -32.32
C LYS A 382 -6.01 -20.38 -32.91
N LYS A 383 -6.30 -21.68 -32.81
CA LYS A 383 -7.53 -22.27 -33.36
C LYS A 383 -8.78 -21.68 -32.72
N SER A 384 -8.80 -21.56 -31.40
CA SER A 384 -9.93 -21.01 -30.66
C SER A 384 -10.17 -19.53 -30.96
N VAL A 385 -9.10 -18.75 -31.12
CA VAL A 385 -9.21 -17.34 -31.54
C VAL A 385 -9.69 -17.23 -32.99
N SER A 386 -9.20 -18.06 -33.91
CA SER A 386 -9.70 -18.09 -35.28
C SER A 386 -11.19 -18.46 -35.37
N ASN A 387 -11.69 -19.33 -34.49
CA ASN A 387 -13.12 -19.63 -34.41
C ASN A 387 -13.96 -18.44 -33.90
N PHE A 388 -13.33 -17.47 -33.23
CA PHE A 388 -13.96 -16.25 -32.74
C PHE A 388 -13.89 -15.09 -33.75
N GLU A 389 -13.26 -15.30 -34.92
CA GLU A 389 -12.98 -14.25 -35.90
C GLU A 389 -14.24 -13.55 -36.41
N SER A 390 -15.38 -14.24 -36.55
CA SER A 390 -16.62 -13.61 -36.99
C SER A 390 -17.09 -12.50 -36.04
N VAL A 391 -16.97 -12.73 -34.73
CA VAL A 391 -17.30 -11.72 -33.71
C VAL A 391 -16.28 -10.59 -33.73
N LEU A 392 -14.98 -10.90 -33.91
CA LEU A 392 -13.95 -9.87 -34.07
C LEU A 392 -14.24 -8.96 -35.26
N LYS A 393 -14.64 -9.53 -36.41
CA LYS A 393 -15.00 -8.76 -37.60
C LYS A 393 -16.22 -7.87 -37.37
N GLU A 394 -17.26 -8.36 -36.72
CA GLU A 394 -18.41 -7.53 -36.33
C GLU A 394 -18.00 -6.34 -35.45
N LYS A 395 -17.09 -6.57 -34.48
CA LYS A 395 -16.57 -5.49 -33.64
C LYS A 395 -15.68 -4.51 -34.41
N VAL A 396 -14.93 -4.99 -35.41
CA VAL A 396 -14.15 -4.13 -36.31
C VAL A 396 -15.07 -3.28 -37.19
N ASP A 397 -16.17 -3.82 -37.69
CA ASP A 397 -17.15 -3.04 -38.46
C ASP A 397 -17.73 -1.90 -37.60
N LYS A 398 -18.10 -2.18 -36.35
CA LYS A 398 -18.54 -1.16 -35.37
C LYS A 398 -17.47 -0.13 -35.04
N LEU A 399 -16.21 -0.55 -34.94
CA LEU A 399 -15.06 0.35 -34.77
C LEU A 399 -14.94 1.32 -35.97
N ILE A 400 -15.09 0.82 -37.20
CA ILE A 400 -15.08 1.66 -38.40
C ILE A 400 -16.27 2.62 -38.41
N GLU A 401 -17.47 2.15 -38.05
CA GLU A 401 -18.67 3.00 -37.94
C GLU A 401 -18.45 4.17 -36.97
N ALA A 402 -17.89 3.90 -35.78
CA ALA A 402 -17.57 4.94 -34.80
C ALA A 402 -16.57 5.97 -35.35
N ILE A 403 -15.51 5.51 -36.02
CA ILE A 403 -14.51 6.39 -36.64
C ILE A 403 -15.13 7.24 -37.77
N VAL A 404 -15.94 6.66 -38.64
CA VAL A 404 -16.54 7.35 -39.79
C VAL A 404 -17.64 8.35 -39.37
N ALA A 405 -18.28 8.15 -38.21
CA ALA A 405 -19.23 9.13 -37.68
C ALA A 405 -18.59 10.53 -37.46
N HIS A 406 -17.29 10.57 -37.15
CA HIS A 406 -16.52 11.81 -37.01
C HIS A 406 -16.23 12.51 -38.33
N GLU A 407 -16.14 11.78 -39.44
CA GLU A 407 -16.03 12.35 -40.79
C GLU A 407 -17.28 13.18 -41.11
N THR A 408 -18.47 12.62 -40.85
CA THR A 408 -19.75 13.28 -41.12
C THR A 408 -19.93 14.55 -40.28
N THR A 409 -19.51 14.50 -39.01
CA THR A 409 -19.64 15.63 -38.09
C THR A 409 -18.47 16.62 -38.15
N GLN A 410 -17.42 16.32 -38.92
CA GLN A 410 -16.19 17.13 -39.02
C GLN A 410 -15.53 17.38 -37.65
N THR A 411 -15.63 16.41 -36.74
CA THR A 411 -15.03 16.47 -35.40
C THR A 411 -13.80 15.57 -35.33
N PRO A 412 -12.81 15.88 -34.47
CA PRO A 412 -11.68 14.98 -34.26
C PRO A 412 -12.13 13.74 -33.47
N VAL A 413 -11.70 12.55 -33.90
CA VAL A 413 -11.87 11.29 -33.17
C VAL A 413 -10.70 11.09 -32.21
N ASN A 414 -10.98 10.58 -31.00
CA ASN A 414 -9.94 10.08 -30.11
C ASN A 414 -9.71 8.59 -30.36
N LEU A 415 -8.74 8.26 -31.20
CA LEU A 415 -8.45 6.89 -31.61
C LEU A 415 -8.14 5.98 -30.41
N LEU A 416 -7.50 6.49 -29.35
CA LEU A 416 -7.22 5.67 -28.17
C LEU A 416 -8.51 5.30 -27.41
N ASP A 417 -9.48 6.22 -27.30
CA ASP A 417 -10.79 5.94 -26.67
C ASP A 417 -11.57 4.90 -27.47
N VAL A 418 -11.60 5.02 -28.80
CA VAL A 418 -12.34 4.07 -29.65
C VAL A 418 -11.66 2.69 -29.69
N TYR A 419 -10.32 2.63 -29.73
CA TYR A 419 -9.61 1.35 -29.60
C TYR A 419 -9.76 0.72 -28.21
N PHE A 420 -9.84 1.54 -27.17
CA PHE A 420 -10.15 1.07 -25.82
C PHE A 420 -11.53 0.43 -25.78
N ALA A 421 -12.54 1.09 -26.34
CA ALA A 421 -13.89 0.55 -26.43
C ALA A 421 -13.93 -0.76 -27.23
N PHE A 422 -13.26 -0.82 -28.38
CA PHE A 422 -13.15 -2.01 -29.21
C PHE A 422 -12.56 -3.20 -28.44
N ALA A 423 -11.38 -3.01 -27.82
CA ALA A 423 -10.72 -4.07 -27.08
C ALA A 423 -11.55 -4.50 -25.85
N ASN A 424 -12.26 -3.56 -25.21
CA ASN A 424 -13.14 -3.86 -24.08
C ASN A 424 -14.31 -4.75 -24.50
N ASP A 425 -15.00 -4.42 -25.59
CA ASP A 425 -16.14 -5.19 -26.07
C ASP A 425 -15.70 -6.59 -26.52
N VAL A 426 -14.53 -6.69 -27.18
CA VAL A 426 -13.94 -7.97 -27.57
C VAL A 426 -13.65 -8.84 -26.35
N VAL A 427 -12.90 -8.34 -25.37
CA VAL A 427 -12.50 -9.16 -24.21
C VAL A 427 -13.67 -9.48 -23.29
N SER A 428 -14.65 -8.57 -23.16
CA SER A 428 -15.86 -8.78 -22.36
C SER A 428 -16.70 -9.89 -22.98
N PHE A 429 -16.95 -9.82 -24.29
CA PHE A 429 -17.67 -10.88 -25.00
C PHE A 429 -16.92 -12.21 -24.91
N TYR A 430 -15.61 -12.20 -25.08
CA TYR A 430 -14.79 -13.40 -24.97
C TYR A 430 -14.83 -14.04 -23.57
N SER A 431 -14.91 -13.20 -22.53
CA SER A 431 -14.93 -13.61 -21.14
C SER A 431 -16.31 -14.09 -20.67
N PHE A 432 -17.38 -13.38 -21.01
CA PHE A 432 -18.72 -13.57 -20.45
C PHE A 432 -19.79 -14.00 -21.47
N GLY A 433 -19.46 -13.99 -22.77
CA GLY A 433 -20.39 -14.31 -23.85
C GLY A 433 -21.31 -13.15 -24.25
N HIS A 434 -21.09 -11.95 -23.68
CA HIS A 434 -21.79 -10.72 -24.02
C HIS A 434 -20.92 -9.50 -23.69
N ASP A 435 -21.29 -8.33 -24.20
CA ASP A 435 -20.62 -7.06 -23.93
C ASP A 435 -21.64 -5.92 -23.75
N ASN A 436 -21.18 -4.82 -23.15
CA ASN A 436 -22.00 -3.67 -22.83
C ASN A 436 -22.06 -2.63 -23.97
N ASN A 437 -21.61 -2.99 -25.18
CA ASN A 437 -21.53 -2.11 -26.35
C ASN A 437 -20.84 -0.77 -26.03
N LEU A 438 -19.66 -0.83 -25.43
CA LEU A 438 -18.89 0.35 -25.07
C LEU A 438 -18.50 1.17 -26.32
N LEU A 439 -18.29 0.50 -27.47
CA LEU A 439 -18.07 1.17 -28.76
C LEU A 439 -19.19 2.13 -29.15
N GLY A 440 -20.43 1.84 -28.74
CA GLY A 440 -21.57 2.73 -28.98
C GLY A 440 -21.64 3.94 -28.06
N ASN A 441 -20.70 4.12 -27.12
CA ASN A 441 -20.70 5.22 -26.16
C ASN A 441 -19.28 5.71 -25.87
N GLU A 442 -18.76 6.57 -26.73
CA GLU A 442 -17.41 7.14 -26.62
C GLU A 442 -17.17 7.94 -25.33
N GLU A 443 -18.18 8.64 -24.82
CA GLU A 443 -18.05 9.40 -23.56
C GLU A 443 -17.78 8.44 -22.38
N LYS A 444 -18.51 7.33 -22.34
CA LYS A 444 -18.30 6.27 -21.35
C LYS A 444 -16.93 5.60 -21.56
N ALA A 445 -16.53 5.34 -22.80
CA ALA A 445 -15.21 4.78 -23.12
C ALA A 445 -14.08 5.70 -22.64
N SER A 446 -14.15 7.00 -22.93
CA SER A 446 -13.18 8.01 -22.50
C SER A 446 -13.11 8.09 -20.98
N THR A 447 -14.27 8.08 -20.30
CA THR A 447 -14.34 8.07 -18.84
C THR A 447 -13.65 6.84 -18.27
N GLN A 448 -14.00 5.64 -18.75
CA GLN A 448 -13.38 4.40 -18.27
C GLN A 448 -11.87 4.34 -18.54
N ARG A 449 -11.41 4.76 -19.72
CA ARG A 449 -9.97 4.83 -20.01
C ARG A 449 -9.25 5.80 -19.08
N ASN A 450 -9.79 7.01 -18.89
CA ASN A 450 -9.21 8.01 -17.99
C ASN A 450 -9.16 7.51 -16.54
N ASN A 451 -10.13 6.69 -16.14
CA ASN A 451 -10.18 6.09 -14.82
C ASN A 451 -9.09 5.02 -14.63
N ILE A 452 -8.93 4.11 -15.59
CA ILE A 452 -7.83 3.13 -15.61
C ILE A 452 -6.47 3.85 -15.65
N SER A 453 -6.37 4.93 -16.42
CA SER A 453 -5.19 5.78 -16.49
C SER A 453 -4.76 6.31 -15.11
N ARG A 454 -5.69 6.93 -14.38
CA ARG A 454 -5.45 7.48 -13.04
C ARG A 454 -5.10 6.39 -12.03
N LEU A 455 -5.72 5.22 -12.14
CA LEU A 455 -5.37 4.07 -11.32
C LEU A 455 -3.91 3.65 -11.54
N LEU A 456 -3.52 3.46 -12.80
CA LEU A 456 -2.17 3.00 -13.15
C LEU A 456 -1.12 3.94 -12.56
N MET A 457 -1.34 5.26 -12.62
CA MET A 457 -0.46 6.24 -11.98
C MET A 457 -0.30 6.05 -10.46
N GLY A 458 -1.27 5.43 -9.78
CA GLY A 458 -1.23 5.12 -8.34
C GLY A 458 -0.61 3.77 -7.97
N VAL A 459 -0.40 2.85 -8.93
CA VAL A 459 0.01 1.46 -8.61
C VAL A 459 1.37 1.36 -7.94
N LYS A 460 2.28 2.32 -8.20
CA LYS A 460 3.59 2.38 -7.54
C LYS A 460 3.46 2.71 -6.06
N VAL A 461 2.50 3.53 -5.66
CA VAL A 461 2.19 3.79 -4.24
C VAL A 461 1.68 2.50 -3.59
N ASN A 462 0.76 1.80 -4.24
CA ASN A 462 0.24 0.52 -3.76
C ASN A 462 1.35 -0.55 -3.60
N GLN A 463 2.30 -0.59 -4.53
CA GLN A 463 3.44 -1.51 -4.48
C GLN A 463 4.27 -1.33 -3.19
N HIS A 464 4.51 -0.08 -2.79
CA HIS A 464 5.29 0.25 -1.58
C HIS A 464 4.45 0.18 -0.29
N PHE A 465 3.15 0.49 -0.36
CA PHE A 465 2.24 0.55 0.80
C PHE A 465 0.96 -0.27 0.57
N PRO A 466 1.03 -1.60 0.44
CA PRO A 466 -0.14 -2.43 0.15
C PRO A 466 -1.23 -2.32 1.25
N TRP A 467 -0.80 -2.18 2.50
CA TRP A 467 -1.68 -2.04 3.67
C TRP A 467 -2.53 -0.76 3.65
N LEU A 468 -2.12 0.27 2.90
CA LEU A 468 -2.86 1.54 2.83
C LEU A 468 -4.26 1.31 2.24
N PHE A 469 -4.34 0.51 1.19
CA PHE A 469 -5.62 0.19 0.57
C PHE A 469 -6.41 -0.82 1.41
N ASP A 470 -5.75 -1.78 2.06
CA ASP A 470 -6.45 -2.71 2.96
C ASP A 470 -7.12 -1.95 4.13
N LEU A 471 -6.46 -0.90 4.63
CA LEU A 471 -7.05 0.01 5.61
C LEU A 471 -8.25 0.78 5.04
N LEU A 472 -8.16 1.27 3.80
CA LEU A 472 -9.26 1.96 3.13
C LEU A 472 -10.47 1.03 2.94
N ASP A 473 -10.23 -0.24 2.60
CA ASP A 473 -11.27 -1.27 2.42
C ASP A 473 -11.98 -1.61 3.75
N MET A 474 -11.33 -1.38 4.90
CA MET A 474 -11.94 -1.55 6.23
C MET A 474 -12.86 -0.38 6.62
N ILE A 475 -12.78 0.77 5.94
CA ILE A 475 -13.59 1.94 6.23
C ILE A 475 -14.93 1.83 5.46
N PRO A 476 -16.09 2.04 6.10
CA PRO A 476 -17.37 2.04 5.39
C PRO A 476 -17.36 2.99 4.18
N PHE A 477 -17.85 2.52 3.03
CA PHE A 477 -17.80 3.25 1.75
C PHE A 477 -18.29 4.71 1.82
N PRO A 478 -19.36 5.08 2.56
CA PRO A 478 -19.80 6.48 2.67
C PRO A 478 -18.75 7.43 3.26
N ILE A 479 -17.84 6.92 4.09
CA ILE A 479 -16.71 7.65 4.68
C ILE A 479 -15.52 7.57 3.72
N ALA A 480 -15.20 6.37 3.23
CA ALA A 480 -14.05 6.14 2.38
C ALA A 480 -14.13 6.93 1.06
N LYS A 481 -15.33 7.11 0.48
CA LYS A 481 -15.52 7.83 -0.78
C LYS A 481 -15.05 9.28 -0.77
N ASN A 482 -15.06 9.93 0.40
CA ASN A 482 -14.63 11.32 0.53
C ASN A 482 -13.11 11.46 0.69
N ILE A 483 -12.40 10.34 0.94
CA ILE A 483 -10.96 10.29 1.21
C ILE A 483 -10.21 9.61 0.04
N MET A 484 -10.88 8.70 -0.67
CA MET A 484 -10.31 7.99 -1.80
C MET A 484 -10.06 8.91 -3.00
N PRO A 485 -8.92 8.76 -3.69
CA PRO A 485 -8.70 9.45 -4.94
C PRO A 485 -9.69 8.95 -6.02
N PRO A 486 -10.06 9.78 -7.01
CA PRO A 486 -11.03 9.40 -8.05
C PRO A 486 -10.74 8.04 -8.70
N GLY A 487 -9.49 7.77 -9.09
CA GLY A 487 -9.14 6.48 -9.71
C GLY A 487 -9.32 5.25 -8.80
N ALA A 488 -9.33 5.40 -7.48
CA ALA A 488 -9.64 4.30 -6.55
C ALA A 488 -11.14 4.04 -6.48
N LEU A 489 -11.97 5.09 -6.47
CA LEU A 489 -13.43 4.97 -6.57
C LEU A 489 -13.85 4.28 -7.86
N ASP A 490 -13.22 4.66 -8.97
CA ASP A 490 -13.50 4.08 -10.27
C ASP A 490 -13.13 2.59 -10.31
N MET A 491 -12.08 2.18 -9.59
CA MET A 491 -11.72 0.77 -9.46
C MET A 491 -12.67 -0.04 -8.60
N VAL A 492 -13.23 0.55 -7.55
CA VAL A 492 -14.30 -0.08 -6.78
C VAL A 492 -15.48 -0.35 -7.71
N ALA A 493 -15.93 0.67 -8.46
CA ALA A 493 -17.03 0.52 -9.42
C ALA A 493 -16.72 -0.52 -10.52
N PHE A 494 -15.50 -0.52 -11.06
CA PHE A 494 -15.07 -1.52 -12.03
C PHE A 494 -15.10 -2.94 -11.44
N THR A 495 -14.51 -3.13 -10.26
CA THR A 495 -14.46 -4.45 -9.59
C THR A 495 -15.85 -4.93 -9.20
N ASP A 496 -16.74 -4.03 -8.76
CA ASP A 496 -18.13 -4.34 -8.46
C ASP A 496 -18.89 -4.80 -9.73
N SER A 497 -18.67 -4.13 -10.88
CA SER A 497 -19.26 -4.56 -12.15
C SER A 497 -18.78 -5.96 -12.57
N ILE A 498 -17.49 -6.26 -12.39
CA ILE A 498 -16.93 -7.59 -12.67
C ILE A 498 -17.50 -8.64 -11.70
N ARG A 499 -17.69 -8.28 -10.43
CA ARG A 499 -18.29 -9.16 -9.42
C ARG A 499 -19.73 -9.50 -9.80
N GLU A 500 -20.50 -8.53 -10.31
CA GLU A 500 -21.85 -8.76 -10.82
C GLU A 500 -21.85 -9.76 -11.98
N GLU A 501 -20.98 -9.58 -12.98
CA GLU A 501 -20.82 -10.52 -14.10
C GLU A 501 -20.47 -11.94 -13.63
N VAL A 502 -19.51 -12.07 -12.71
CA VAL A 502 -19.12 -13.37 -12.14
C VAL A 502 -20.26 -14.01 -11.36
N ASN A 503 -21.00 -13.24 -10.58
CA ASN A 503 -22.16 -13.75 -9.84
C ASN A 503 -23.27 -14.19 -10.79
N GLN A 504 -23.50 -13.49 -11.90
CA GLN A 504 -24.43 -13.91 -12.93
C GLN A 504 -24.02 -15.26 -13.51
N VAL A 505 -22.75 -15.41 -13.93
CA VAL A 505 -22.21 -16.69 -14.42
C VAL A 505 -22.38 -17.81 -13.38
N LEU A 506 -22.10 -17.55 -12.10
CA LEU A 506 -22.24 -18.56 -11.05
C LEU A 506 -23.70 -18.94 -10.76
N SER A 507 -24.64 -18.01 -10.93
CA SER A 507 -26.06 -18.21 -10.65
C SER A 507 -26.88 -18.76 -11.84
N ASP A 508 -26.33 -18.69 -13.06
CA ASP A 508 -27.01 -19.09 -14.30
C ASP A 508 -27.07 -20.62 -14.45
N THR A 509 -28.10 -21.21 -13.83
CA THR A 509 -28.44 -22.63 -13.92
C THR A 509 -29.08 -23.02 -15.25
N ASP A 510 -29.69 -22.08 -15.96
CA ASP A 510 -30.34 -22.38 -17.23
C ASP A 510 -29.29 -22.68 -18.32
N ASN A 511 -28.21 -21.91 -18.34
CA ASN A 511 -27.09 -22.20 -19.22
C ASN A 511 -26.31 -23.46 -18.80
N LEU A 512 -26.26 -23.80 -17.50
CA LEU A 512 -25.72 -25.09 -17.02
C LEU A 512 -26.45 -26.28 -17.67
N LEU A 513 -27.75 -26.15 -17.90
CA LEU A 513 -28.59 -27.23 -18.42
C LEU A 513 -28.61 -27.29 -19.95
N LYS A 514 -28.51 -26.14 -20.63
CA LYS A 514 -28.68 -26.04 -22.09
C LYS A 514 -27.37 -25.89 -22.89
N GLY A 515 -26.31 -25.37 -22.28
CA GLY A 515 -25.02 -25.15 -22.94
C GLY A 515 -25.04 -24.15 -24.10
N GLU A 516 -25.95 -23.18 -24.05
CA GLU A 516 -26.19 -22.21 -25.13
C GLU A 516 -25.13 -21.09 -25.18
N ARG A 517 -24.59 -20.67 -24.02
CA ARG A 517 -23.52 -19.68 -23.91
C ARG A 517 -22.22 -20.35 -23.54
N ARG A 518 -21.22 -20.24 -24.42
CA ARG A 518 -19.84 -20.70 -24.16
C ARG A 518 -18.92 -19.49 -24.09
N SER A 519 -18.39 -19.23 -22.90
CA SER A 519 -17.37 -18.21 -22.64
C SER A 519 -16.33 -18.78 -21.67
N ILE A 520 -15.23 -18.04 -21.45
CA ILE A 520 -14.18 -18.46 -20.51
C ILE A 520 -14.78 -18.78 -19.13
N PHE A 521 -15.60 -17.90 -18.57
CA PHE A 521 -16.08 -18.05 -17.19
C PHE A 521 -17.14 -19.14 -17.01
N TYR A 522 -18.00 -19.37 -18.00
CA TYR A 522 -18.92 -20.52 -17.98
C TYR A 522 -18.14 -21.84 -18.01
N GLU A 523 -17.12 -21.94 -18.88
CA GLU A 523 -16.31 -23.15 -18.99
C GLU A 523 -15.43 -23.39 -17.76
N LEU A 524 -14.87 -22.34 -17.14
CA LEU A 524 -14.12 -22.48 -15.88
C LEU A 524 -15.00 -22.94 -14.71
N ARG A 525 -16.23 -22.42 -14.61
CA ARG A 525 -17.23 -22.86 -13.63
C ARG A 525 -17.54 -24.34 -13.81
N ASP A 526 -17.69 -24.79 -15.05
CA ASP A 526 -18.17 -26.14 -15.37
C ASP A 526 -17.05 -27.18 -15.47
N ASN A 527 -15.79 -26.74 -15.54
CA ASN A 527 -14.64 -27.63 -15.71
C ASN A 527 -14.49 -28.63 -14.55
N PRO A 528 -14.67 -29.95 -14.77
CA PRO A 528 -14.62 -30.95 -13.71
C PRO A 528 -13.21 -31.19 -13.14
N SER A 529 -12.17 -30.80 -13.88
CA SER A 529 -10.76 -30.94 -13.47
C SER A 529 -10.32 -29.82 -12.52
N LEU A 530 -11.08 -28.73 -12.40
CA LEU A 530 -10.77 -27.64 -11.48
C LEU A 530 -11.34 -27.92 -10.07
N PRO A 531 -10.53 -27.79 -9.01
CA PRO A 531 -11.02 -27.97 -7.64
C PRO A 531 -11.99 -26.84 -7.26
N PRO A 532 -12.90 -27.05 -6.28
CA PRO A 532 -13.87 -26.04 -5.87
C PRO A 532 -13.27 -24.68 -5.49
N ALA A 533 -12.08 -24.66 -4.89
CA ALA A 533 -11.37 -23.43 -4.54
C ALA A 533 -11.04 -22.56 -5.78
N GLU A 534 -10.75 -23.18 -6.93
CA GLU A 534 -10.47 -22.48 -8.20
C GLU A 534 -11.74 -21.95 -8.88
N LYS A 535 -12.92 -22.27 -8.35
CA LYS A 535 -14.24 -21.83 -8.85
C LYS A 535 -14.97 -20.88 -7.91
N SER A 536 -14.33 -20.48 -6.81
CA SER A 536 -14.93 -19.54 -5.86
C SER A 536 -15.16 -18.16 -6.49
N ALA A 537 -16.20 -17.44 -6.05
CA ALA A 537 -16.55 -16.14 -6.60
C ALA A 537 -15.36 -15.16 -6.61
N LEU A 538 -14.66 -15.00 -5.48
CA LEU A 538 -13.50 -14.11 -5.39
C LEU A 538 -12.34 -14.53 -6.32
N ARG A 539 -12.15 -15.84 -6.53
CA ARG A 539 -11.11 -16.35 -7.43
C ARG A 539 -11.42 -16.00 -8.88
N LEU A 540 -12.67 -16.18 -9.31
CA LEU A 540 -13.13 -15.86 -10.66
C LEU A 540 -13.21 -14.34 -10.86
N GLU A 541 -13.62 -13.57 -9.85
CA GLU A 541 -13.59 -12.10 -9.84
C GLU A 541 -12.17 -11.59 -10.13
N HIS A 542 -11.16 -12.04 -9.38
CA HIS A 542 -9.78 -11.62 -9.64
C HIS A 542 -9.28 -12.03 -11.04
N GLU A 543 -9.67 -13.20 -11.56
CA GLU A 543 -9.31 -13.60 -12.93
C GLU A 543 -9.97 -12.68 -13.96
N ALA A 544 -11.26 -12.40 -13.79
CA ALA A 544 -12.06 -11.57 -14.68
C ALA A 544 -11.53 -10.13 -14.70
N THR A 545 -11.26 -9.55 -13.52
CA THR A 545 -10.63 -8.24 -13.37
C THR A 545 -9.32 -8.18 -14.16
N LEU A 546 -8.46 -9.19 -14.01
CA LEU A 546 -7.20 -9.24 -14.75
C LEU A 546 -7.41 -9.36 -16.27
N LEU A 547 -8.24 -10.29 -16.72
CA LEU A 547 -8.46 -10.54 -18.16
C LEU A 547 -9.04 -9.30 -18.85
N VAL A 548 -10.08 -8.69 -18.27
CA VAL A 548 -10.73 -7.51 -18.84
C VAL A 548 -9.78 -6.30 -18.85
N MET A 549 -9.09 -6.02 -17.74
CA MET A 549 -8.13 -4.90 -17.70
C MET A 549 -6.97 -5.10 -18.68
N ALA A 550 -6.37 -6.30 -18.69
CA ALA A 550 -5.20 -6.59 -19.51
C ALA A 550 -5.53 -6.62 -21.00
N GLY A 551 -6.68 -7.22 -21.37
CA GLY A 551 -7.15 -7.30 -22.76
C GLY A 551 -7.60 -5.96 -23.33
N THR A 552 -8.11 -5.05 -22.49
CA THR A 552 -8.57 -3.73 -22.94
C THR A 552 -7.41 -2.76 -23.19
N GLU A 553 -6.72 -2.33 -22.13
CA GLU A 553 -5.77 -1.21 -22.19
C GLU A 553 -4.53 -1.55 -23.04
N SER A 554 -4.01 -2.79 -22.93
CA SER A 554 -2.76 -3.18 -23.60
C SER A 554 -2.91 -3.25 -25.12
N THR A 555 -4.02 -3.83 -25.59
CA THR A 555 -4.31 -3.95 -27.02
C THR A 555 -4.61 -2.59 -27.62
N ALA A 556 -5.46 -1.79 -26.95
CA ALA A 556 -5.81 -0.44 -27.39
C ALA A 556 -4.58 0.45 -27.56
N LYS A 557 -3.66 0.45 -26.58
CA LYS A 557 -2.39 1.20 -26.67
C LYS A 557 -1.51 0.73 -27.83
N SER A 558 -1.38 -0.57 -28.03
CA SER A 558 -0.51 -1.10 -29.07
C SER A 558 -1.04 -0.76 -30.48
N ILE A 559 -2.36 -0.81 -30.68
CA ILE A 559 -3.01 -0.34 -31.92
C ILE A 559 -2.82 1.17 -32.09
N ALA A 560 -3.12 1.97 -31.05
CA ALA A 560 -3.01 3.42 -31.10
C ALA A 560 -1.59 3.90 -31.43
N ILE A 561 -0.56 3.30 -30.81
CA ILE A 561 0.85 3.65 -31.05
C ILE A 561 1.27 3.29 -32.47
N ALA A 562 0.91 2.09 -32.95
CA ALA A 562 1.19 1.69 -34.33
C ALA A 562 0.53 2.65 -35.33
N HIS A 563 -0.75 2.99 -35.09
CA HIS A 563 -1.50 3.86 -35.98
C HIS A 563 -0.99 5.31 -35.95
N PHE A 564 -0.65 5.85 -34.77
CA PHE A 564 -0.01 7.16 -34.65
C PHE A 564 1.25 7.24 -35.52
N HIS A 565 2.14 6.24 -35.42
CA HIS A 565 3.38 6.26 -36.20
C HIS A 565 3.16 6.14 -37.70
N LEU A 566 2.12 5.40 -38.13
CA LEU A 566 1.73 5.33 -39.54
C LEU A 566 1.17 6.68 -40.03
N LEU A 567 0.32 7.34 -39.26
CA LEU A 567 -0.21 8.67 -39.61
C LEU A 567 0.90 9.73 -39.63
N ASN A 568 1.86 9.65 -38.71
CA ASN A 568 3.02 10.54 -38.66
C ASN A 568 4.08 10.22 -39.73
N ASN A 569 3.95 9.10 -40.45
CA ASN A 569 4.86 8.70 -41.52
C ASN A 569 4.08 8.27 -42.78
N PRO A 570 3.76 9.23 -43.67
CA PRO A 570 2.99 8.96 -44.89
C PRO A 570 3.61 7.90 -45.81
N GLN A 571 4.94 7.76 -45.82
CA GLN A 571 5.62 6.74 -46.63
C GLN A 571 5.35 5.34 -46.08
N CYS A 572 5.41 5.16 -44.75
CA CYS A 572 5.06 3.89 -44.13
C CYS A 572 3.58 3.55 -44.34
N MET A 573 2.67 4.52 -44.20
CA MET A 573 1.25 4.31 -44.46
C MET A 573 0.99 3.94 -45.93
N ALA A 574 1.67 4.59 -46.88
CA ALA A 574 1.53 4.27 -48.30
C ALA A 574 1.98 2.84 -48.63
N LYS A 575 3.11 2.38 -48.08
CA LYS A 575 3.56 0.98 -48.23
C LYS A 575 2.57 -0.01 -47.65
N LEU A 576 2.04 0.28 -46.46
CA LEU A 576 1.04 -0.57 -45.81
C LEU A 576 -0.23 -0.68 -46.67
N ARG A 577 -0.76 0.45 -47.15
CA ARG A 577 -1.94 0.48 -48.02
C ARG A 577 -1.71 -0.30 -49.32
N ALA A 578 -0.57 -0.09 -49.98
CA ALA A 578 -0.21 -0.83 -51.19
C ALA A 578 -0.15 -2.36 -50.97
N GLU A 579 0.32 -2.81 -49.80
CA GLU A 579 0.28 -4.24 -49.44
C GLU A 579 -1.15 -4.72 -49.14
N LEU A 580 -1.97 -3.92 -48.44
CA LEU A 580 -3.37 -4.23 -48.16
C LEU A 580 -4.25 -4.31 -49.42
N ASP A 581 -3.88 -3.61 -50.50
CA ASP A 581 -4.57 -3.69 -51.79
C ASP A 581 -4.39 -5.04 -52.49
N THR A 582 -3.44 -5.87 -52.03
CA THR A 582 -3.24 -7.24 -52.57
C THR A 582 -4.20 -8.27 -52.00
N VAL A 583 -5.01 -7.90 -51.01
CA VAL A 583 -5.99 -8.79 -50.34
C VAL A 583 -7.37 -8.13 -50.29
N PRO A 584 -8.47 -8.92 -50.30
CA PRO A 584 -9.81 -8.36 -50.16
C PRO A 584 -10.01 -7.71 -48.79
N GLU A 585 -10.94 -6.75 -48.68
CA GLU A 585 -11.29 -6.13 -47.39
C GLU A 585 -11.82 -7.15 -46.38
N SER A 586 -12.46 -8.22 -46.86
CA SER A 586 -12.97 -9.34 -46.05
C SER A 586 -11.90 -10.36 -45.65
N ALA A 587 -10.61 -10.10 -45.93
CA ALA A 587 -9.51 -11.00 -45.63
C ALA A 587 -9.56 -11.53 -44.19
N SER A 588 -9.25 -12.80 -44.01
CA SER A 588 -9.20 -13.42 -42.68
C SER A 588 -7.97 -12.98 -41.91
N TRP A 589 -7.99 -13.18 -40.58
CA TRP A 589 -6.80 -12.95 -39.77
C TRP A 589 -5.60 -13.78 -40.31
N SER A 590 -5.85 -15.03 -40.69
CA SER A 590 -4.82 -15.91 -41.27
C SER A 590 -4.26 -15.43 -42.60
N GLN A 591 -5.00 -14.63 -43.39
CA GLN A 591 -4.49 -14.00 -44.61
C GLN A 591 -3.69 -12.74 -44.29
N LEU A 592 -4.20 -11.90 -43.38
CA LEU A 592 -3.54 -10.65 -42.97
C LEU A 592 -2.19 -10.90 -42.29
N GLU A 593 -2.06 -11.95 -41.48
CA GLU A 593 -0.78 -12.28 -40.82
C GLU A 593 0.32 -12.75 -41.79
N GLN A 594 -0.03 -13.11 -43.03
CA GLN A 594 0.96 -13.46 -44.06
C GLN A 594 1.53 -12.24 -44.75
N LEU A 595 0.92 -11.06 -44.58
CA LEU A 595 1.39 -9.80 -45.16
C LEU A 595 2.64 -9.32 -44.39
N PRO A 596 3.84 -9.33 -45.03
CA PRO A 596 5.08 -9.05 -44.32
C PRO A 596 5.16 -7.64 -43.73
N TYR A 597 4.66 -6.63 -44.44
CA TYR A 597 4.76 -5.23 -44.01
C TYR A 597 3.76 -4.90 -42.90
N LEU A 598 2.49 -5.34 -42.99
CA LEU A 598 1.52 -5.25 -41.90
C LEU A 598 2.02 -5.99 -40.64
N SER A 599 2.59 -7.19 -40.81
CA SER A 599 3.21 -7.92 -39.70
C SER A 599 4.37 -7.15 -39.09
N GLY A 600 5.18 -6.46 -39.91
CA GLY A 600 6.24 -5.58 -39.46
C GLY A 600 5.73 -4.35 -38.71
N CYS A 601 4.63 -3.73 -39.17
CA CYS A 601 3.99 -2.60 -38.50
C CYS A 601 3.48 -2.98 -37.11
N ILE A 602 2.83 -4.15 -36.98
CA ILE A 602 2.34 -4.67 -35.70
C ILE A 602 3.49 -5.02 -34.77
N ALA A 603 4.53 -5.68 -35.28
CA ALA A 603 5.71 -6.01 -34.47
C ALA A 603 6.45 -4.75 -33.97
N GLU A 604 6.57 -3.73 -34.82
CA GLU A 604 7.19 -2.45 -34.45
C GLU A 604 6.32 -1.64 -33.48
N GLY A 605 4.99 -1.64 -33.69
CA GLY A 605 4.04 -1.05 -32.77
C GLY A 605 4.11 -1.66 -31.38
N ASN A 606 4.16 -2.99 -31.29
CA ASN A 606 4.37 -3.71 -30.03
C ASN A 606 5.74 -3.39 -29.39
N ARG A 607 6.79 -3.24 -30.20
CA ARG A 607 8.11 -2.87 -29.67
C ARG A 607 8.10 -1.49 -29.02
N LEU A 608 7.48 -0.51 -29.69
CA LEU A 608 7.37 0.87 -29.20
C LEU A 608 6.28 1.07 -28.14
N SER A 609 5.33 0.15 -27.98
CA SER A 609 4.42 0.14 -26.83
C SER A 609 5.09 -0.36 -25.56
N PHE A 610 6.20 -1.09 -25.69
CA PHE A 610 6.99 -1.72 -24.61
C PHE A 610 6.22 -2.74 -23.74
N GLY A 611 4.94 -2.98 -24.01
CA GLY A 611 4.07 -3.83 -23.20
C GLY A 611 4.10 -3.48 -21.71
N VAL A 612 4.25 -4.49 -20.86
CA VAL A 612 4.45 -4.30 -19.41
C VAL A 612 5.88 -3.81 -19.16
N THR A 613 6.01 -2.56 -18.76
CA THR A 613 7.30 -1.89 -18.48
C THR A 613 7.79 -2.08 -17.06
N ALA A 614 6.92 -2.52 -16.14
CA ALA A 614 7.34 -2.93 -14.81
C ALA A 614 8.47 -3.97 -14.91
N ARG A 615 9.42 -3.92 -13.98
CA ARG A 615 10.43 -4.98 -13.84
C ARG A 615 9.70 -6.29 -13.61
N VAL A 616 9.81 -7.21 -14.56
CA VAL A 616 9.11 -8.49 -14.46
C VAL A 616 10.07 -9.48 -13.80
N CYS A 617 10.29 -9.37 -12.49
CA CYS A 617 11.22 -10.25 -11.78
C CYS A 617 10.78 -11.71 -11.83
N ARG A 618 11.78 -12.58 -11.90
CA ARG A 618 11.65 -14.00 -11.61
C ARG A 618 12.60 -14.38 -10.50
N ILE A 619 12.16 -15.31 -9.67
CA ILE A 619 12.96 -15.96 -8.64
C ILE A 619 13.15 -17.41 -9.07
N ALA A 620 14.40 -17.88 -9.06
CA ALA A 620 14.73 -19.29 -9.13
C ALA A 620 14.87 -19.79 -7.67
N PRO A 621 13.89 -20.51 -7.11
CA PRO A 621 13.88 -20.85 -5.69
C PRO A 621 14.87 -21.96 -5.33
N ASP A 622 15.21 -22.80 -6.29
CA ASP A 622 15.91 -24.08 -6.16
C ASP A 622 17.20 -24.16 -7.01
N GLU A 623 17.54 -23.07 -7.71
CA GLU A 623 18.63 -23.04 -8.68
C GLU A 623 19.52 -21.80 -8.46
N THR A 624 20.84 -22.02 -8.46
CA THR A 624 21.81 -20.92 -8.53
C THR A 624 21.97 -20.52 -9.99
N LEU A 625 21.65 -19.28 -10.34
CA LEU A 625 21.82 -18.79 -11.71
C LEU A 625 23.24 -18.31 -11.91
N GLN A 626 23.95 -18.86 -12.90
CA GLN A 626 25.31 -18.44 -13.22
C GLN A 626 25.28 -17.35 -14.30
N TYR A 627 25.61 -16.10 -13.94
CA TYR A 627 25.79 -15.02 -14.90
C TYR A 627 27.27 -14.64 -15.00
N LYS A 628 27.96 -15.15 -16.04
CA LYS A 628 29.42 -14.96 -16.23
C LYS A 628 30.18 -15.37 -14.96
N GLN A 629 30.88 -14.45 -14.30
CA GLN A 629 31.58 -14.70 -13.03
C GLN A 629 30.70 -14.60 -11.77
N TYR A 630 29.45 -14.16 -11.89
CA TYR A 630 28.54 -13.94 -10.76
C TYR A 630 27.66 -15.18 -10.53
N ALA A 631 27.78 -15.78 -9.36
CA ALA A 631 26.86 -16.81 -8.90
C ALA A 631 25.68 -16.14 -8.18
N ILE A 632 24.49 -16.19 -8.78
CA ILE A 632 23.27 -15.59 -8.22
C ILE A 632 22.57 -16.64 -7.36
N PRO A 633 22.49 -16.45 -6.04
CA PRO A 633 21.95 -17.48 -5.13
C PRO A 633 20.45 -17.74 -5.36
N PRO A 634 19.96 -18.96 -5.06
CA PRO A 634 18.54 -19.26 -5.09
C PRO A 634 17.74 -18.31 -4.20
N GLY A 635 16.49 -18.01 -4.60
CA GLY A 635 15.63 -17.06 -3.89
C GLY A 635 15.87 -15.59 -4.24
N THR A 636 16.88 -15.29 -5.07
CA THR A 636 17.18 -13.91 -5.49
C THR A 636 16.25 -13.46 -6.64
N PRO A 637 15.51 -12.34 -6.49
CA PRO A 637 14.79 -11.73 -7.60
C PRO A 637 15.75 -11.18 -8.67
N VAL A 638 15.59 -11.64 -9.91
CA VAL A 638 16.32 -11.16 -11.08
C VAL A 638 15.33 -10.64 -12.12
N SER A 639 15.59 -9.45 -12.66
CA SER A 639 14.75 -8.84 -13.69
C SER A 639 15.52 -8.35 -14.91
N GLN A 640 14.75 -8.23 -15.99
CA GLN A 640 15.01 -7.41 -17.15
C GLN A 640 13.80 -6.51 -17.41
N THR A 641 14.01 -5.43 -18.16
CA THR A 641 12.94 -4.50 -18.56
C THR A 641 12.83 -4.49 -20.07
N SER A 642 11.61 -4.44 -20.59
CA SER A 642 11.35 -4.32 -22.03
C SER A 642 12.04 -3.08 -22.61
N LEU A 643 12.13 -1.99 -21.83
CA LEU A 643 12.89 -0.79 -22.20
C LEU A 643 14.32 -1.14 -22.64
N VAL A 644 15.07 -1.82 -21.77
CA VAL A 644 16.49 -2.11 -22.00
C VAL A 644 16.67 -3.04 -23.19
N VAL A 645 15.78 -4.01 -23.39
CA VAL A 645 15.85 -4.95 -24.52
C VAL A 645 15.47 -4.28 -25.84
N HIS A 646 14.34 -3.55 -25.87
CA HIS A 646 13.82 -2.91 -27.08
C HIS A 646 14.63 -1.68 -27.54
N THR A 647 15.50 -1.17 -26.66
CA THR A 647 16.38 -0.03 -26.95
C THR A 647 17.87 -0.40 -27.04
N ASP A 648 18.20 -1.70 -27.03
CA ASP A 648 19.56 -2.14 -27.31
C ASP A 648 19.89 -1.90 -28.79
N GLU A 649 20.79 -0.96 -29.08
CA GLU A 649 21.14 -0.56 -30.45
C GLU A 649 21.79 -1.69 -31.27
N ASN A 650 22.35 -2.72 -30.62
CA ASN A 650 22.88 -3.88 -31.33
C ASN A 650 21.76 -4.76 -31.89
N ILE A 651 20.59 -4.76 -31.25
CA ILE A 651 19.41 -5.56 -31.62
C ILE A 651 18.38 -4.72 -32.36
N PHE A 652 18.30 -3.42 -32.08
CA PHE A 652 17.39 -2.50 -32.72
C PHE A 652 18.13 -1.20 -33.01
N PRO A 653 18.88 -1.13 -34.12
CA PRO A 653 19.50 0.12 -34.55
C PRO A 653 18.42 1.21 -34.70
N ASP A 654 18.74 2.45 -34.34
CA ASP A 654 17.78 3.55 -34.25
C ASP A 654 16.51 3.13 -33.48
N PRO A 655 16.64 2.73 -32.20
CA PRO A 655 15.58 2.02 -31.49
C PRO A 655 14.32 2.85 -31.29
N TRP A 656 14.37 4.16 -31.44
CA TRP A 656 13.18 5.00 -31.26
C TRP A 656 12.44 5.29 -32.57
N THR A 657 13.02 4.92 -33.71
CA THR A 657 12.42 5.11 -35.03
C THR A 657 11.48 3.95 -35.35
N PHE A 658 10.22 4.28 -35.68
CA PHE A 658 9.26 3.31 -36.21
C PHE A 658 9.68 2.87 -37.62
N ARG A 659 10.24 1.65 -37.71
CA ARG A 659 10.75 1.07 -38.97
C ARG A 659 10.26 -0.38 -39.13
N PRO A 660 9.08 -0.62 -39.72
CA PRO A 660 8.51 -1.95 -39.95
C PRO A 660 9.46 -2.92 -40.65
N GLU A 661 10.31 -2.42 -41.55
CA GLU A 661 11.25 -3.21 -42.36
C GLU A 661 12.23 -4.02 -41.53
N ARG A 662 12.51 -3.62 -40.27
CA ARG A 662 13.42 -4.36 -39.39
C ARG A 662 12.92 -5.76 -39.01
N TRP A 663 11.64 -6.03 -39.23
CA TRP A 663 10.97 -7.29 -38.92
C TRP A 663 10.79 -8.22 -40.11
N ILE A 664 11.23 -7.79 -41.30
CA ILE A 664 11.06 -8.51 -42.56
C ILE A 664 12.34 -9.28 -42.90
N GLY A 665 12.19 -10.49 -43.45
CA GLY A 665 13.30 -11.34 -43.86
C GLY A 665 14.01 -12.06 -42.70
N PRO A 666 15.19 -12.67 -42.97
CA PRO A 666 15.92 -13.48 -41.99
C PRO A 666 16.31 -12.72 -40.73
N ASP A 667 16.81 -11.49 -40.87
CA ASP A 667 17.19 -10.64 -39.73
C ASP A 667 15.98 -10.31 -38.85
N GLY A 668 14.82 -10.07 -39.47
CA GLY A 668 13.56 -9.85 -38.77
C GLY A 668 13.12 -11.04 -37.93
N LEU A 669 13.30 -12.27 -38.45
CA LEU A 669 13.00 -13.49 -37.71
C LEU A 669 13.87 -13.64 -36.47
N GLU A 670 15.17 -13.32 -36.57
CA GLU A 670 16.08 -13.33 -35.43
C GLU A 670 15.70 -12.26 -34.38
N ARG A 671 15.32 -11.05 -34.83
CA ARG A 671 14.88 -9.96 -33.92
C ARG A 671 13.61 -10.31 -33.13
N LYS A 672 12.71 -11.15 -33.66
CA LYS A 672 11.51 -11.62 -32.94
C LYS A 672 11.82 -12.31 -31.62
N LYS A 673 13.02 -12.90 -31.46
CA LYS A 673 13.46 -13.52 -30.19
C LYS A 673 13.62 -12.51 -29.04
N TYR A 674 13.79 -11.23 -29.37
CA TYR A 674 13.99 -10.13 -28.42
C TYR A 674 12.74 -9.25 -28.26
N GLN A 675 11.61 -9.64 -28.86
CA GLN A 675 10.33 -8.98 -28.65
C GLN A 675 9.79 -9.32 -27.25
N MET A 676 9.80 -8.33 -26.35
CA MET A 676 9.43 -8.44 -24.94
C MET A 676 8.07 -7.82 -24.61
N ALA A 677 7.34 -7.26 -25.58
CA ALA A 677 6.00 -6.69 -25.35
C ALA A 677 5.02 -7.70 -24.72
N PHE A 678 5.15 -8.98 -25.09
CA PHE A 678 4.36 -10.08 -24.54
C PHE A 678 5.11 -10.91 -23.48
N ASN A 679 6.29 -10.45 -23.05
CA ASN A 679 7.23 -11.18 -22.20
C ASN A 679 7.65 -12.56 -22.79
N LYS A 680 8.44 -13.35 -22.04
CA LYS A 680 8.95 -14.66 -22.49
C LYS A 680 8.77 -15.75 -21.42
N GLY A 681 9.06 -16.99 -21.80
CA GLY A 681 9.05 -18.15 -20.93
C GLY A 681 7.66 -18.68 -20.57
N ALA A 682 7.61 -19.52 -19.53
CA ALA A 682 6.39 -20.19 -19.07
C ALA A 682 5.25 -19.25 -18.61
N ARG A 683 5.61 -17.99 -18.34
CA ARG A 683 4.72 -16.95 -17.81
C ARG A 683 4.56 -15.77 -18.78
N ASN A 684 4.77 -16.02 -20.08
CA ASN A 684 4.49 -15.03 -21.13
C ASN A 684 2.98 -14.72 -21.22
N CYS A 685 2.63 -13.68 -21.98
CA CYS A 685 1.24 -13.29 -22.21
C CYS A 685 0.42 -14.48 -22.68
N ILE A 686 -0.70 -14.75 -22.00
CA ILE A 686 -1.62 -15.81 -22.39
C ILE A 686 -2.46 -15.39 -23.60
N GLY A 687 -2.86 -14.10 -23.66
CA GLY A 687 -3.73 -13.54 -24.70
C GLY A 687 -3.04 -13.12 -26.00
N ILE A 688 -1.80 -13.54 -26.26
CA ILE A 688 -1.01 -13.06 -27.41
C ILE A 688 -1.72 -13.27 -28.76
N ASN A 689 -2.41 -14.40 -28.94
CA ASN A 689 -3.12 -14.70 -30.19
C ASN A 689 -4.37 -13.83 -30.37
N LEU A 690 -5.11 -13.58 -29.28
CA LEU A 690 -6.29 -12.71 -29.31
C LEU A 690 -5.87 -11.26 -29.63
N ALA A 691 -4.85 -10.75 -28.94
CA ALA A 691 -4.28 -9.44 -29.20
C ALA A 691 -3.77 -9.30 -30.64
N HIS A 692 -3.08 -10.31 -31.19
CA HIS A 692 -2.69 -10.29 -32.60
C HIS A 692 -3.90 -10.25 -33.54
N ALA A 693 -4.92 -11.08 -33.33
CA ALA A 693 -6.12 -11.07 -34.17
C ALA A 693 -6.79 -9.69 -34.17
N GLU A 694 -6.97 -9.09 -32.99
CA GLU A 694 -7.46 -7.72 -32.82
C GLU A 694 -6.60 -6.70 -33.59
N MET A 695 -5.28 -6.72 -33.38
CA MET A 695 -4.36 -5.78 -34.03
C MET A 695 -4.34 -5.92 -35.56
N PHE A 696 -4.30 -7.16 -36.09
CA PHE A 696 -4.29 -7.41 -37.53
C PHE A 696 -5.59 -6.93 -38.18
N LEU A 697 -6.75 -7.31 -37.64
CA LEU A 697 -8.04 -6.95 -38.21
C LEU A 697 -8.31 -5.44 -38.08
N ALA A 698 -8.10 -4.86 -36.90
CA ALA A 698 -8.37 -3.44 -36.66
C ALA A 698 -7.42 -2.53 -37.44
N LEU A 699 -6.11 -2.80 -37.41
CA LEU A 699 -5.15 -1.93 -38.10
C LEU A 699 -5.29 -2.03 -39.62
N ALA A 700 -5.55 -3.22 -40.17
CA ALA A 700 -5.80 -3.38 -41.60
C ALA A 700 -7.07 -2.64 -42.07
N ALA A 701 -8.15 -2.71 -41.28
CA ALA A 701 -9.39 -2.02 -41.60
C ALA A 701 -9.23 -0.50 -41.53
N VAL A 702 -8.66 0.02 -40.43
CA VAL A 702 -8.56 1.47 -40.20
C VAL A 702 -7.51 2.12 -41.12
N ALA A 703 -6.44 1.42 -41.49
CA ALA A 703 -5.41 1.95 -42.39
C ALA A 703 -5.95 2.34 -43.78
N ARG A 704 -7.12 1.84 -44.19
CA ARG A 704 -7.80 2.20 -45.45
C ARG A 704 -8.45 3.60 -45.41
N TYR A 705 -8.58 4.20 -44.24
CA TYR A 705 -9.16 5.52 -44.06
C TYR A 705 -8.08 6.60 -44.03
N ASP A 706 -8.33 7.71 -44.69
CA ASP A 706 -7.43 8.86 -44.68
C ASP A 706 -7.68 9.73 -43.46
N MET A 707 -6.61 9.92 -42.68
CA MET A 707 -6.66 10.67 -41.44
C MET A 707 -5.42 11.53 -41.28
N THR A 708 -5.56 12.63 -40.54
CA THR A 708 -4.44 13.47 -40.12
C THR A 708 -4.48 13.67 -38.62
N LEU A 709 -3.32 13.62 -37.96
CA LEU A 709 -3.21 13.88 -36.53
C LEU A 709 -3.78 15.26 -36.17
N PHE A 710 -4.46 15.34 -35.04
CA PHE A 710 -5.05 16.57 -34.52
C PHE A 710 -4.59 16.78 -33.07
N GLU A 711 -3.94 17.91 -32.78
CA GLU A 711 -3.42 18.23 -31.43
C GLU A 711 -2.58 17.10 -30.77
N THR A 712 -2.03 16.20 -31.58
CA THR A 712 -1.31 15.00 -31.15
C THR A 712 0.08 15.00 -31.75
N ASP A 713 1.09 14.75 -30.93
CA ASP A 713 2.47 14.57 -31.38
C ASP A 713 3.17 13.41 -30.66
N ILE A 714 4.48 13.25 -30.88
CA ILE A 714 5.25 12.13 -30.33
C ILE A 714 5.16 12.05 -28.79
N ARG A 715 4.93 13.17 -28.10
CA ARG A 715 4.84 13.22 -26.63
C ARG A 715 3.60 12.53 -26.08
N ASP A 716 2.58 12.29 -26.92
CA ASP A 716 1.33 11.60 -26.57
C ASP A 716 1.45 10.06 -26.66
N VAL A 717 2.53 9.54 -27.25
CA VAL A 717 2.79 8.09 -27.36
C VAL A 717 4.14 7.65 -26.82
N GLN A 718 5.10 8.57 -26.70
CA GLN A 718 6.46 8.24 -26.30
C GLN A 718 6.53 7.79 -24.84
N PHE A 719 7.03 6.58 -24.62
CA PHE A 719 7.28 6.08 -23.28
C PHE A 719 8.25 6.99 -22.50
N THR A 720 7.81 7.46 -21.33
CA THR A 720 8.60 8.33 -20.44
C THR A 720 8.38 8.01 -18.96
N HIS A 721 7.22 7.46 -18.57
CA HIS A 721 6.91 7.07 -17.20
C HIS A 721 6.50 5.60 -17.12
N ASP A 722 7.10 4.84 -16.20
CA ASP A 722 6.68 3.46 -15.87
C ASP A 722 5.67 3.44 -14.74
N PHE A 723 4.40 3.20 -15.08
CA PHE A 723 3.30 2.99 -14.14
C PHE A 723 2.76 1.57 -14.26
N HIS A 724 3.66 0.58 -14.23
CA HIS A 724 3.41 -0.83 -14.59
C HIS A 724 3.37 -1.08 -16.11
N VAL A 725 2.80 -0.13 -16.85
CA VAL A 725 2.82 -0.05 -18.32
C VAL A 725 3.43 1.28 -18.75
N SER A 726 3.80 1.37 -20.03
CA SER A 726 4.31 2.61 -20.61
C SER A 726 3.29 3.74 -20.52
N TYR A 727 3.78 4.92 -20.15
CA TYR A 727 3.02 6.17 -20.14
C TYR A 727 3.71 7.27 -20.95
N PRO A 728 2.91 8.11 -21.65
CA PRO A 728 3.41 9.23 -22.44
C PRO A 728 4.05 10.34 -21.58
N GLY A 729 4.87 11.18 -22.23
CA GLY A 729 5.52 12.34 -21.58
C GLY A 729 4.54 13.37 -21.05
N ARG A 730 3.40 13.49 -21.73
CA ARG A 730 2.27 14.29 -21.27
C ARG A 730 1.37 13.44 -20.39
N LEU A 731 1.48 13.64 -19.07
CA LEU A 731 0.56 13.01 -18.11
C LEU A 731 -0.89 13.49 -18.28
N ASP A 732 -1.09 14.64 -18.91
CA ASP A 732 -2.37 15.23 -19.31
C ASP A 732 -2.78 14.83 -20.75
N SER A 733 -2.07 13.91 -21.40
CA SER A 733 -2.37 13.50 -22.77
C SER A 733 -3.81 12.99 -22.88
N LYS A 734 -4.51 13.45 -23.92
CA LYS A 734 -5.83 12.94 -24.28
C LYS A 734 -5.76 11.62 -25.05
N GLY A 735 -4.56 11.15 -25.39
CA GLY A 735 -4.37 10.03 -26.32
C GLY A 735 -4.20 10.50 -27.77
N VAL A 736 -4.26 9.56 -28.69
CA VAL A 736 -4.05 9.83 -30.13
C VAL A 736 -5.34 10.38 -30.73
N GLN A 737 -5.35 11.65 -31.13
CA GLN A 737 -6.49 12.29 -31.79
C GLN A 737 -6.21 12.51 -33.28
N ALA A 738 -7.23 12.32 -34.12
CA ALA A 738 -7.11 12.48 -35.56
C ALA A 738 -8.39 13.06 -36.18
N LYS A 739 -8.26 13.72 -37.32
CA LYS A 739 -9.37 14.08 -38.21
C LYS A 739 -9.48 13.06 -39.33
N VAL A 740 -10.70 12.60 -39.60
CA VAL A 740 -11.01 11.64 -40.67
C VAL A 740 -11.47 12.40 -41.90
N HIS A 741 -10.86 12.13 -43.06
CA HIS A 741 -11.14 12.82 -44.33
C HIS A 741 -11.94 11.97 -45.32
N GLY A 742 -12.04 10.67 -45.07
CA GLY A 742 -12.77 9.72 -45.91
C GLY A 742 -12.02 8.42 -46.16
N LYS A 743 -12.68 7.48 -46.83
CA LYS A 743 -12.05 6.22 -47.27
C LYS A 743 -11.16 6.50 -48.47
N LYS A 744 -9.90 6.02 -48.42
CA LYS A 744 -9.00 6.15 -49.57
C LYS A 744 -9.37 5.07 -50.60
N MET A 745 -9.75 5.52 -51.79
CA MET A 745 -10.07 4.64 -52.94
C MET A 745 -8.84 3.96 -53.50
#